data_AF-A0A3M7CEV3-F1
#
_entry.id   AF-A0A3M7CEV3-F1
#
_cell.length_a   1.000
_cell.length_b   1.000
_cell.length_c   1.000
_cell.angle_alpha   90.00
_cell.angle_beta   90.00
_cell.angle_gamma   90.00
#
_symmetry.space_group_name_H-M   'P 1'
#
loop_
_entity.id
_entity.type
_entity.pdbx_description
1 polymer ?
#
loop_
_entity_poly.entity_id
_entity_poly.type
_entity_poly.pdbx_seq_one_letter_code
_entity_poly.pdbx_strand_id
1 'polypeptide(L)'
;MSSLTRSHRPLCSSTISTLYSKTSTASAHTRSTFYHLHSTQTSSRTAWSAPLQRTPAIMSSHVRSASSTSKQGHAPAANIKAAHHGTPMRHIVPSPQDYDTSHSIEARKYLKTYGLTPPGVDSFDNQAKRCMQILNSKQLPIERYQYLSTLRHTNVHLFYRLLAANVKELTPYIYTPTVGEACQRWSELYTFPEGLYLSFADKGHLHSVIQNWPHEVEITVVTDGSRILGLGDLGIDGMGIPVGKLSLYTACAGIHPMRTLPLCLDLGTSNEQKRNDPLYLGSRRDKVTPEEEKEFLDELMAALTERWPGIVIQYEDFKNPFPSLERYQDTYTMFNDDIQGTGAVTTGGFINAVKQSGVAPQDQRAVFLGAGSAGVGVAKQLTEFFMKAGLSEEEAKKRFWFVDSQGLVTLDRPGKLAEHKVYFARDDNNGQQYKTLEEIVEYVKPTILMGLSTIGGAFTPKILSRMAELNEKPVIFPMSNPSSKSECTFEEAIKYTEGRCLFASGSPFPTLEWQGKSLTPGQCNNMYVFPGIGLGAILSKSVSVTQNMIYASAEALSTSLTPEEVQSNWLYPDVNRIRDVSVVVTRGVIRAAQRDGVDRELAIRNLSDDEMEEYIRHRMYDPFTEQDDVNEEVRELAQHVFGGAAPVANGTSRSGMPHGKL
;
A
#
# COMPACT_ATOMS: atom_id res chain seq x y z
N MET A 1 -68.32 36.70 -21.61
CA MET A 1 -67.59 37.51 -20.61
C MET A 1 -66.11 37.55 -21.00
N SER A 2 -65.40 38.63 -20.66
CA SER A 2 -63.93 38.83 -20.61
C SER A 2 -63.00 37.80 -21.31
N SER A 3 -62.23 38.11 -22.37
CA SER A 3 -61.09 39.07 -22.49
C SER A 3 -59.80 38.62 -21.77
N LEU A 4 -58.57 38.68 -22.31
CA LEU A 4 -58.03 39.20 -23.59
C LEU A 4 -56.69 38.52 -23.97
N THR A 5 -56.58 38.08 -25.23
CA THR A 5 -55.44 38.08 -26.19
C THR A 5 -53.96 38.29 -25.81
N ARG A 6 -53.07 37.61 -26.59
CA ARG A 6 -51.77 38.07 -27.16
C ARG A 6 -50.56 38.30 -26.21
N SER A 7 -49.32 38.53 -26.66
CA SER A 7 -48.48 37.87 -27.72
C SER A 7 -47.08 38.49 -27.81
N HIS A 8 -46.06 37.69 -28.15
CA HIS A 8 -44.79 38.07 -28.84
C HIS A 8 -43.67 38.89 -28.13
N ARG A 9 -42.48 38.25 -28.14
CA ARG A 9 -41.12 38.75 -28.47
C ARG A 9 -40.22 39.43 -27.40
N PRO A 10 -38.87 39.41 -27.59
CA PRO A 10 -37.85 39.74 -26.57
C PRO A 10 -36.98 40.97 -26.89
N LEU A 11 -36.07 41.34 -25.98
CA LEU A 11 -34.76 42.06 -26.08
C LEU A 11 -34.04 41.85 -24.71
N CYS A 12 -32.71 41.74 -24.54
CA CYS A 12 -31.62 42.73 -24.66
C CYS A 12 -31.80 44.02 -23.81
N SER A 13 -30.77 44.62 -23.19
CA SER A 13 -29.35 44.23 -22.98
C SER A 13 -28.66 45.15 -21.94
N SER A 14 -27.49 44.73 -21.40
CA SER A 14 -26.34 45.55 -20.92
C SER A 14 -25.37 44.60 -20.18
N THR A 15 -24.08 44.42 -20.48
CA THR A 15 -23.04 45.15 -21.26
C THR A 15 -22.31 46.25 -20.50
N ILE A 16 -21.11 45.91 -20.02
CA ILE A 16 -19.94 46.81 -19.99
C ILE A 16 -18.76 46.05 -20.64
N SER A 17 -18.15 46.66 -21.64
CA SER A 17 -16.85 46.27 -22.22
C SER A 17 -15.74 47.14 -21.59
N THR A 18 -14.46 46.78 -21.67
CA THR A 18 -13.54 47.13 -22.79
C THR A 18 -12.31 46.18 -22.80
N LEU A 19 -11.89 45.64 -23.95
CA LEU A 19 -10.81 46.11 -24.86
C LEU A 19 -9.39 46.16 -24.22
N TYR A 20 -8.27 45.84 -24.89
CA TYR A 20 -7.96 45.89 -26.34
C TYR A 20 -7.06 44.73 -26.84
N SER A 21 -6.64 44.79 -28.11
CA SER A 21 -5.61 43.96 -28.77
C SER A 21 -4.85 44.86 -29.79
N LYS A 22 -3.83 44.47 -30.58
CA LYS A 22 -3.42 43.15 -31.11
C LYS A 22 -1.99 43.20 -31.69
N THR A 23 -1.23 42.09 -31.65
CA THR A 23 0.06 41.88 -32.39
C THR A 23 1.21 42.89 -32.04
N SER A 24 2.49 42.78 -32.44
CA SER A 24 3.20 41.93 -33.42
C SER A 24 4.71 41.77 -33.11
N THR A 25 5.34 40.70 -33.62
CA THR A 25 6.76 40.56 -34.09
C THR A 25 7.96 41.25 -33.39
N ALA A 26 9.05 40.50 -33.15
CA ALA A 26 10.41 40.70 -33.73
C ALA A 26 11.55 40.09 -32.87
N SER A 27 12.68 39.78 -33.50
CA SER A 27 13.84 39.04 -32.96
C SER A 27 15.10 39.88 -32.72
N ALA A 28 15.88 39.57 -31.69
CA ALA A 28 17.36 39.46 -31.72
C ALA A 28 17.84 38.83 -30.38
N HIS A 29 18.74 37.83 -30.28
CA HIS A 29 20.12 37.68 -30.78
C HIS A 29 21.16 38.63 -30.15
N THR A 30 21.90 38.13 -29.15
CA THR A 30 23.36 38.37 -28.98
C THR A 30 24.03 37.26 -28.16
N ARG A 31 25.34 37.05 -28.36
CA ARG A 31 26.18 36.04 -27.67
C ARG A 31 27.26 36.70 -26.79
N SER A 32 27.60 36.05 -25.68
CA SER A 32 28.89 36.08 -24.93
C SER A 32 28.84 34.95 -23.89
N THR A 33 29.82 34.09 -23.56
CA THR A 33 31.18 33.77 -24.06
C THR A 33 32.31 34.80 -23.90
N PHE A 34 33.05 34.74 -22.78
CA PHE A 34 34.36 34.03 -22.72
C PHE A 34 35.06 34.05 -21.34
N TYR A 35 35.83 32.98 -21.04
CA TYR A 35 37.09 32.91 -20.25
C TYR A 35 37.14 33.39 -18.76
N HIS A 36 38.11 33.00 -17.91
CA HIS A 36 39.22 32.02 -18.00
C HIS A 36 39.61 31.42 -16.62
N LEU A 37 40.02 30.14 -16.65
CA LEU A 37 41.13 29.45 -15.93
C LEU A 37 41.77 29.97 -14.60
N HIS A 38 42.12 28.97 -13.76
CA HIS A 38 43.34 28.84 -12.92
C HIS A 38 43.53 29.78 -11.69
N SER A 39 44.31 29.44 -10.64
CA SER A 39 44.80 28.13 -10.13
C SER A 39 45.51 28.23 -8.76
N THR A 40 45.27 27.25 -7.86
CA THR A 40 46.23 26.63 -6.89
C THR A 40 46.96 27.44 -5.79
N GLN A 41 47.40 26.66 -4.76
CA GLN A 41 48.52 26.88 -3.81
C GLN A 41 48.33 27.72 -2.51
N THR A 42 48.03 26.98 -1.43
CA THR A 42 48.85 26.83 -0.19
C THR A 42 49.62 28.01 0.43
N SER A 43 49.39 28.24 1.73
CA SER A 43 50.45 28.61 2.70
C SER A 43 50.16 27.97 4.08
N SER A 44 51.03 28.16 5.09
CA SER A 44 51.03 27.38 6.35
C SER A 44 51.61 28.14 7.56
N ARG A 45 51.62 27.50 8.76
CA ARG A 45 52.15 27.96 10.09
C ARG A 45 51.17 28.82 10.92
N THR A 46 51.15 28.84 12.26
CA THR A 46 51.83 28.12 13.40
C THR A 46 50.88 28.25 14.62
N ALA A 47 50.61 27.29 15.53
CA ALA A 47 51.41 26.41 16.42
C ALA A 47 51.65 26.97 17.85
N TRP A 48 51.69 26.06 18.86
CA TRP A 48 51.81 26.28 20.34
C TRP A 48 50.51 26.78 21.03
N SER A 49 50.15 26.41 22.28
CA SER A 49 50.82 25.60 23.33
C SER A 49 49.83 24.79 24.22
N ALA A 50 50.37 23.97 25.13
CA ALA A 50 49.71 23.21 26.21
C ALA A 50 50.76 22.95 27.34
N PRO A 51 50.50 22.24 28.47
CA PRO A 51 49.26 21.69 29.04
C PRO A 51 49.06 22.09 30.54
N LEU A 52 48.09 21.47 31.26
CA LEU A 52 48.24 21.18 32.70
C LEU A 52 47.24 20.10 33.18
N GLN A 53 47.67 19.23 34.10
CA GLN A 53 46.86 18.20 34.76
C GLN A 53 46.57 18.55 36.22
N ARG A 54 45.45 18.08 36.79
CA ARG A 54 45.38 17.43 38.13
C ARG A 54 44.00 16.88 38.47
N THR A 55 43.98 15.62 38.91
CA THR A 55 42.91 15.02 39.74
C THR A 55 43.14 15.42 41.21
N PRO A 56 42.15 15.31 42.12
CA PRO A 56 41.97 14.05 42.85
C PRO A 56 40.54 13.74 43.39
N ALA A 57 40.46 12.62 44.13
CA ALA A 57 39.54 12.34 45.26
C ALA A 57 38.12 11.83 44.98
N ILE A 58 37.99 10.50 45.09
CA ILE A 58 36.80 9.76 45.51
C ILE A 58 36.36 10.23 46.91
N MET A 59 35.05 10.26 47.20
CA MET A 59 34.57 10.10 48.58
C MET A 59 33.27 9.27 48.64
N SER A 60 33.27 8.26 49.51
CA SER A 60 32.18 7.30 49.70
C SER A 60 31.32 7.65 50.91
N SER A 61 29.99 7.66 50.77
CA SER A 61 29.05 7.76 51.89
C SER A 61 28.76 6.37 52.50
N HIS A 62 29.20 6.15 53.75
CA HIS A 62 28.86 4.93 54.48
C HIS A 62 27.42 4.97 55.00
N VAL A 63 26.59 4.01 54.60
CA VAL A 63 25.41 3.61 55.39
C VAL A 63 25.87 2.67 56.51
N ARG A 64 25.61 3.02 57.77
CA ARG A 64 25.94 2.17 58.92
C ARG A 64 24.94 1.04 59.07
N SER A 65 25.45 -0.16 59.34
CA SER A 65 24.65 -1.26 59.88
C SER A 65 24.27 -0.99 61.35
N ALA A 66 23.07 -1.41 61.73
CA ALA A 66 22.66 -1.55 63.12
C ALA A 66 21.89 -2.86 63.26
N SER A 67 22.43 -3.80 64.04
CA SER A 67 21.85 -5.12 64.27
C SER A 67 20.90 -5.13 65.46
N SER A 68 19.72 -5.72 65.32
CA SER A 68 18.93 -6.22 66.43
C SER A 68 18.46 -7.66 66.13
N THR A 69 18.33 -8.46 67.19
CA THR A 69 18.35 -9.93 67.07
C THR A 69 16.98 -10.58 67.24
N SER A 70 16.66 -11.48 66.28
CA SER A 70 15.94 -12.75 66.45
C SER A 70 14.57 -12.78 67.12
N LYS A 71 13.61 -13.39 66.42
CA LYS A 71 12.96 -14.63 66.90
C LYS A 71 12.68 -15.58 65.73
N GLN A 72 12.64 -16.88 66.00
CA GLN A 72 12.65 -17.92 64.98
C GLN A 72 11.23 -18.40 64.60
N GLY A 73 11.06 -18.78 63.34
CA GLY A 73 10.03 -19.69 62.84
C GLY A 73 10.71 -20.72 61.94
N HIS A 74 10.20 -21.96 61.88
CA HIS A 74 10.87 -23.05 61.15
C HIS A 74 10.47 -23.13 59.67
N ALA A 75 11.34 -23.79 58.89
CA ALA A 75 11.26 -23.95 57.44
C ALA A 75 10.26 -25.06 57.02
N PRO A 76 10.02 -25.33 55.72
CA PRO A 76 11.07 -25.84 54.81
C PRO A 76 11.26 -25.01 53.52
N ALA A 77 12.45 -25.14 52.91
CA ALA A 77 12.67 -24.71 51.54
C ALA A 77 12.11 -25.74 50.55
N ALA A 78 11.55 -25.29 49.42
CA ALA A 78 11.06 -26.14 48.34
C ALA A 78 11.69 -25.74 47.00
N ASN A 79 11.91 -26.73 46.12
CA ASN A 79 12.64 -26.54 44.87
C ASN A 79 11.91 -25.60 43.90
N ILE A 80 12.51 -24.46 43.58
CA ILE A 80 12.11 -23.66 42.41
C ILE A 80 12.60 -24.39 41.15
N LYS A 81 11.70 -25.17 40.53
CA LYS A 81 11.82 -25.45 39.09
C LYS A 81 11.44 -24.16 38.36
N ALA A 82 12.31 -23.67 37.48
CA ALA A 82 11.97 -22.56 36.60
C ALA A 82 10.93 -23.01 35.56
N ALA A 83 9.65 -22.73 35.82
CA ALA A 83 8.58 -22.90 34.85
C ALA A 83 8.55 -21.67 33.94
N HIS A 84 9.00 -21.82 32.69
CA HIS A 84 8.85 -20.80 31.65
C HIS A 84 7.40 -20.75 31.13
N HIS A 85 6.49 -20.27 31.98
CA HIS A 85 5.15 -19.84 31.57
C HIS A 85 5.07 -18.32 31.72
N GLY A 86 5.43 -17.63 30.64
CA GLY A 86 5.23 -16.19 30.51
C GLY A 86 3.77 -15.87 30.21
N THR A 87 2.86 -16.10 31.16
CA THR A 87 1.50 -15.57 31.09
C THR A 87 1.60 -14.04 31.01
N PRO A 88 1.05 -13.39 29.96
CA PRO A 88 1.06 -11.93 29.90
C PRO A 88 0.31 -11.36 31.11
N MET A 89 0.89 -10.36 31.79
CA MET A 89 0.12 -9.57 32.75
C MET A 89 -0.85 -8.68 31.97
N ARG A 90 -1.99 -9.24 31.54
CA ARG A 90 -3.12 -8.47 30.98
C ARG A 90 -3.40 -7.28 31.89
N HIS A 91 -3.55 -6.11 31.30
CA HIS A 91 -3.44 -4.83 31.99
C HIS A 91 -4.36 -4.71 33.22
N ILE A 92 -3.91 -3.95 34.22
CA ILE A 92 -4.71 -3.64 35.42
C ILE A 92 -5.98 -2.84 35.04
N VAL A 93 -5.88 -2.04 33.97
CA VAL A 93 -6.96 -1.26 33.34
C VAL A 93 -7.26 -1.85 31.96
N PRO A 94 -8.53 -2.06 31.55
CA PRO A 94 -8.85 -2.63 30.24
C PRO A 94 -8.48 -1.69 29.08
N SER A 95 -8.01 -2.27 27.98
CA SER A 95 -7.71 -1.59 26.72
C SER A 95 -8.99 -1.28 25.92
N PRO A 96 -8.97 -0.37 24.91
CA PRO A 96 -10.18 0.03 24.18
C PRO A 96 -10.96 -1.15 23.56
N GLN A 97 -10.25 -2.14 23.02
CA GLN A 97 -10.84 -3.33 22.41
C GLN A 97 -11.54 -4.27 23.42
N ASP A 98 -11.17 -4.25 24.70
CA ASP A 98 -11.78 -5.09 25.76
C ASP A 98 -13.24 -4.69 26.08
N TYR A 99 -13.69 -3.52 25.59
CA TYR A 99 -15.05 -3.00 25.76
C TYR A 99 -16.02 -3.46 24.64
N ASP A 100 -15.63 -4.41 23.79
CA ASP A 100 -16.48 -4.94 22.71
C ASP A 100 -17.81 -5.50 23.26
N THR A 101 -18.93 -4.98 22.75
CA THR A 101 -20.28 -5.36 23.20
C THR A 101 -20.71 -6.79 22.81
N SER A 102 -19.95 -7.49 21.98
CA SER A 102 -20.19 -8.89 21.64
C SER A 102 -19.49 -9.90 22.57
N HIS A 103 -18.56 -9.45 23.43
CA HIS A 103 -17.99 -10.30 24.47
C HIS A 103 -19.08 -10.88 25.41
N SER A 104 -18.92 -12.16 25.75
CA SER A 104 -19.72 -12.88 26.73
C SER A 104 -19.67 -12.23 28.12
N ILE A 105 -20.66 -12.50 28.97
CA ILE A 105 -20.69 -11.96 30.35
C ILE A 105 -19.45 -12.44 31.13
N GLU A 106 -18.99 -13.65 30.84
CA GLU A 106 -17.82 -14.30 31.46
C GLU A 106 -16.52 -13.65 30.98
N ALA A 107 -16.37 -13.41 29.67
CA ALA A 107 -15.25 -12.63 29.12
C ALA A 107 -15.22 -11.20 29.73
N ARG A 108 -16.36 -10.50 29.81
CA ARG A 108 -16.43 -9.17 30.42
C ARG A 108 -16.07 -9.15 31.91
N LYS A 109 -16.35 -10.23 32.66
CA LYS A 109 -15.89 -10.35 34.06
C LYS A 109 -14.38 -10.52 34.12
N TYR A 110 -13.81 -11.36 33.25
CA TYR A 110 -12.37 -11.61 33.16
C TYR A 110 -11.58 -10.37 32.72
N LEU A 111 -12.03 -9.70 31.66
CA LEU A 111 -11.51 -8.44 31.14
C LEU A 111 -11.82 -7.23 32.05
N LYS A 112 -12.61 -7.41 33.12
CA LYS A 112 -13.07 -6.35 34.05
C LYS A 112 -13.90 -5.23 33.39
N THR A 113 -14.49 -5.48 32.21
CA THR A 113 -15.41 -4.56 31.50
C THR A 113 -16.89 -4.81 31.81
N TYR A 114 -17.21 -5.79 32.65
CA TYR A 114 -18.57 -6.03 33.16
C TYR A 114 -19.06 -4.83 34.00
N GLY A 115 -20.22 -4.27 33.64
CA GLY A 115 -20.75 -3.04 34.25
C GLY A 115 -20.17 -1.73 33.67
N LEU A 116 -19.07 -1.80 32.92
CA LEU A 116 -18.53 -0.68 32.12
C LEU A 116 -19.09 -0.66 30.68
N THR A 117 -19.81 -1.72 30.30
CA THR A 117 -20.46 -1.92 28.99
C THR A 117 -21.98 -2.11 29.17
N PRO A 118 -22.82 -1.75 28.19
CA PRO A 118 -24.27 -1.99 28.25
C PRO A 118 -24.60 -3.49 28.47
N PRO A 119 -25.67 -3.84 29.21
CA PRO A 119 -25.90 -5.20 29.70
C PRO A 119 -26.27 -6.23 28.62
N GLY A 120 -26.61 -5.80 27.40
CA GLY A 120 -26.84 -6.71 26.28
C GLY A 120 -25.52 -7.25 25.73
N VAL A 121 -25.46 -8.56 25.49
CA VAL A 121 -24.47 -9.17 24.58
C VAL A 121 -25.01 -8.99 23.17
N ASP A 122 -24.21 -8.33 22.33
CA ASP A 122 -24.57 -7.94 20.97
C ASP A 122 -24.02 -8.94 19.94
N SER A 123 -24.58 -8.99 18.74
CA SER A 123 -24.01 -9.78 17.64
C SER A 123 -23.11 -8.93 16.74
N PHE A 124 -22.12 -9.54 16.10
CA PHE A 124 -21.29 -8.87 15.09
C PHE A 124 -22.15 -8.21 14.00
N ASP A 125 -23.20 -8.89 13.56
CA ASP A 125 -24.28 -8.41 12.69
C ASP A 125 -24.88 -7.07 13.14
N ASN A 126 -25.25 -6.96 14.42
CA ASN A 126 -25.88 -5.76 14.97
C ASN A 126 -24.88 -4.61 15.13
N GLN A 127 -23.64 -4.93 15.51
CA GLN A 127 -22.55 -3.94 15.54
C GLN A 127 -22.28 -3.39 14.14
N ALA A 128 -22.17 -4.26 13.13
CA ALA A 128 -21.99 -3.85 11.74
C ALA A 128 -23.16 -2.99 11.23
N LYS A 129 -24.41 -3.39 11.50
CA LYS A 129 -25.62 -2.59 11.18
C LYS A 129 -25.58 -1.21 11.83
N ARG A 130 -25.15 -1.11 13.10
CA ARG A 130 -24.99 0.16 13.82
C ARG A 130 -23.90 1.04 13.19
N CYS A 131 -22.75 0.47 12.84
CA CYS A 131 -21.67 1.19 12.16
C CYS A 131 -22.09 1.68 10.77
N MET A 132 -22.75 0.85 9.96
CA MET A 132 -23.24 1.25 8.63
C MET A 132 -24.34 2.32 8.71
N GLN A 133 -25.22 2.28 9.72
CA GLN A 133 -26.18 3.37 9.97
C GLN A 133 -25.48 4.71 10.29
N ILE A 134 -24.41 4.69 11.08
CA ILE A 134 -23.61 5.90 11.38
C ILE A 134 -22.89 6.40 10.11
N LEU A 135 -22.24 5.51 9.34
CA LEU A 135 -21.60 5.85 8.06
C LEU A 135 -22.57 6.45 7.05
N ASN A 136 -23.77 5.89 6.93
CA ASN A 136 -24.80 6.36 6.00
C ASN A 136 -25.49 7.66 6.45
N SER A 137 -25.34 8.05 7.72
CA SER A 137 -25.75 9.38 8.20
C SER A 137 -24.75 10.50 7.89
N LYS A 138 -23.52 10.16 7.46
CA LYS A 138 -22.52 11.15 7.05
C LYS A 138 -22.78 11.63 5.63
N GLN A 139 -22.48 12.89 5.34
CA GLN A 139 -22.63 13.44 4.00
C GLN A 139 -21.31 13.32 3.24
N LEU A 140 -20.21 13.80 3.81
CA LEU A 140 -18.92 13.87 3.14
C LEU A 140 -18.12 12.54 3.29
N PRO A 141 -17.21 12.23 2.35
CA PRO A 141 -16.29 11.09 2.50
C PRO A 141 -15.37 11.23 3.71
N ILE A 142 -14.85 12.44 3.99
CA ILE A 142 -13.94 12.69 5.12
C ILE A 142 -14.59 12.44 6.49
N GLU A 143 -15.89 12.71 6.64
CA GLU A 143 -16.64 12.38 7.87
C GLU A 143 -16.74 10.86 8.11
N ARG A 144 -16.78 10.06 7.03
CA ARG A 144 -16.74 8.60 7.09
C ARG A 144 -15.34 8.12 7.43
N TYR A 145 -14.31 8.72 6.86
CA TYR A 145 -12.91 8.46 7.22
C TYR A 145 -12.66 8.69 8.72
N GLN A 146 -13.05 9.85 9.26
CA GLN A 146 -12.87 10.16 10.69
C GLN A 146 -13.60 9.16 11.60
N TYR A 147 -14.82 8.73 11.22
CA TYR A 147 -15.53 7.68 11.95
C TYR A 147 -14.80 6.33 11.89
N LEU A 148 -14.25 5.95 10.74
CA LEU A 148 -13.51 4.70 10.55
C LEU A 148 -12.15 4.69 11.27
N SER A 149 -11.43 5.82 11.28
CA SER A 149 -10.21 6.01 12.09
C SER A 149 -10.54 5.91 13.59
N THR A 150 -11.60 6.59 14.05
CA THR A 150 -12.08 6.48 15.44
C THR A 150 -12.45 5.04 15.79
N LEU A 151 -13.11 4.30 14.89
CA LEU A 151 -13.47 2.91 15.09
C LEU A 151 -12.23 2.00 15.15
N ARG A 152 -11.24 2.20 14.26
CA ARG A 152 -9.95 1.48 14.28
C ARG A 152 -9.22 1.64 15.62
N HIS A 153 -9.21 2.85 16.19
CA HIS A 153 -8.57 3.14 17.47
C HIS A 153 -9.36 2.62 18.67
N THR A 154 -10.69 2.66 18.65
CA THR A 154 -11.54 2.30 19.80
C THR A 154 -11.95 0.83 19.84
N ASN A 155 -12.14 0.16 18.70
CA ASN A 155 -12.31 -1.28 18.60
C ASN A 155 -11.79 -1.79 17.25
N VAL A 156 -10.51 -2.17 17.26
CA VAL A 156 -9.77 -2.66 16.09
C VAL A 156 -10.42 -3.88 15.44
N HIS A 157 -10.97 -4.82 16.22
CA HIS A 157 -11.60 -6.03 15.69
C HIS A 157 -12.92 -5.70 14.98
N LEU A 158 -13.76 -4.84 15.56
CA LEU A 158 -15.00 -4.39 14.92
C LEU A 158 -14.73 -3.57 13.64
N PHE A 159 -13.68 -2.73 13.63
CA PHE A 159 -13.22 -2.06 12.40
C PHE A 159 -12.90 -3.06 11.30
N TYR A 160 -12.16 -4.13 11.60
CA TYR A 160 -11.82 -5.15 10.61
C TYR A 160 -12.97 -6.10 10.25
N ARG A 161 -13.88 -6.45 11.16
CA ARG A 161 -15.12 -7.18 10.82
C ARG A 161 -15.96 -6.38 9.82
N LEU A 162 -16.13 -5.08 10.09
CA LEU A 162 -16.88 -4.16 9.24
C LEU A 162 -16.22 -4.00 7.86
N LEU A 163 -14.89 -3.81 7.82
CA LEU A 163 -14.13 -3.64 6.59
C LEU A 163 -14.08 -4.91 5.74
N ALA A 164 -13.87 -6.08 6.34
CA ALA A 164 -13.84 -7.36 5.62
C ALA A 164 -15.21 -7.67 4.97
N ALA A 165 -16.31 -7.44 5.69
CA ALA A 165 -17.66 -7.67 5.19
C ALA A 165 -18.13 -6.66 4.11
N ASN A 166 -17.48 -5.48 4.00
CA ASN A 166 -17.92 -4.39 3.12
C ASN A 166 -16.75 -3.77 2.32
N VAL A 167 -15.73 -4.57 1.97
CA VAL A 167 -14.44 -4.07 1.43
C VAL A 167 -14.60 -3.17 0.19
N LYS A 168 -15.54 -3.52 -0.70
CA LYS A 168 -15.84 -2.75 -1.93
C LYS A 168 -16.43 -1.37 -1.67
N GLU A 169 -17.19 -1.22 -0.58
CA GLU A 169 -17.84 0.04 -0.19
C GLU A 169 -16.93 0.91 0.68
N LEU A 170 -16.14 0.30 1.58
CA LEU A 170 -15.38 1.04 2.61
C LEU A 170 -13.93 1.35 2.22
N THR A 171 -13.30 0.60 1.33
CA THR A 171 -11.94 0.91 0.84
C THR A 171 -11.82 2.34 0.27
N PRO A 172 -12.75 2.87 -0.54
CA PRO A 172 -12.69 4.26 -1.03
C PRO A 172 -12.69 5.35 0.06
N TYR A 173 -13.08 5.01 1.31
CA TYR A 173 -13.01 5.92 2.45
C TYR A 173 -11.68 5.82 3.21
N ILE A 174 -11.16 4.61 3.45
CA ILE A 174 -9.87 4.42 4.17
C ILE A 174 -8.63 4.52 3.28
N TYR A 175 -8.82 4.52 1.96
CA TYR A 175 -7.78 4.53 0.94
C TYR A 175 -8.13 5.58 -0.15
N THR A 176 -7.55 5.48 -1.35
CA THR A 176 -7.80 6.42 -2.44
C THR A 176 -9.28 6.39 -2.88
N PRO A 177 -9.95 7.54 -3.08
CA PRO A 177 -9.41 8.91 -3.05
C PRO A 177 -9.41 9.57 -1.66
N THR A 178 -10.25 9.14 -0.71
CA THR A 178 -10.54 9.92 0.52
C THR A 178 -9.32 10.07 1.43
N VAL A 179 -8.41 9.08 1.46
CA VAL A 179 -7.15 9.18 2.21
C VAL A 179 -6.27 10.35 1.75
N GLY A 180 -6.41 10.81 0.50
CA GLY A 180 -5.72 11.98 -0.02
C GLY A 180 -6.19 13.28 0.64
N GLU A 181 -7.51 13.46 0.83
CA GLU A 181 -8.05 14.59 1.59
C GLU A 181 -7.64 14.50 3.07
N ALA A 182 -7.68 13.29 3.65
CA ALA A 182 -7.24 13.04 5.02
C ALA A 182 -5.76 13.41 5.22
N CYS A 183 -4.89 13.14 4.25
CA CYS A 183 -3.49 13.58 4.30
C CYS A 183 -3.37 15.10 4.14
N GLN A 184 -4.06 15.72 3.17
CA GLN A 184 -4.03 17.19 2.99
C GLN A 184 -4.43 17.96 4.25
N ARG A 185 -5.26 17.35 5.11
CA ARG A 185 -5.83 17.92 6.33
C ARG A 185 -5.37 17.17 7.61
N TRP A 186 -4.31 16.37 7.56
CA TRP A 186 -3.98 15.44 8.66
C TRP A 186 -3.77 16.15 10.00
N SER A 187 -2.91 17.17 10.04
CA SER A 187 -2.71 18.03 11.24
C SER A 187 -3.98 18.77 11.69
N GLU A 188 -4.94 19.07 10.80
CA GLU A 188 -6.22 19.72 11.13
C GLU A 188 -7.20 18.73 11.79
N LEU A 189 -7.17 17.47 11.35
CA LEU A 189 -8.10 16.40 11.74
C LEU A 189 -7.54 15.49 12.85
N TYR A 190 -6.32 15.74 13.31
CA TYR A 190 -5.61 14.94 14.30
C TYR A 190 -6.36 14.90 15.65
N THR A 191 -6.61 13.68 16.15
CA THR A 191 -7.43 13.45 17.36
C THR A 191 -6.80 12.49 18.36
N PHE A 192 -5.96 11.55 17.89
CA PHE A 192 -5.17 10.62 18.70
C PHE A 192 -3.94 10.18 17.90
N PRO A 193 -2.88 9.69 18.56
CA PRO A 193 -1.71 9.17 17.85
C PRO A 193 -2.07 7.93 17.02
N GLU A 194 -1.79 7.99 15.72
CA GLU A 194 -1.72 6.84 14.82
C GLU A 194 -0.28 6.73 14.29
N GLY A 195 0.34 5.56 14.43
CA GLY A 195 1.70 5.26 13.98
C GLY A 195 2.82 5.83 14.85
N LEU A 196 4.05 5.70 14.35
CA LEU A 196 5.29 6.26 14.91
C LEU A 196 5.80 7.38 14.01
N TYR A 197 6.22 8.49 14.60
CA TYR A 197 6.88 9.59 13.91
C TYR A 197 8.34 9.62 14.36
N LEU A 198 9.27 9.73 13.40
CA LEU A 198 10.70 9.90 13.66
C LEU A 198 11.16 11.17 12.96
N SER A 199 11.64 12.16 13.71
CA SER A 199 12.11 13.43 13.17
C SER A 199 13.59 13.39 12.88
N PHE A 200 14.06 14.22 11.94
CA PHE A 200 15.49 14.40 11.73
C PHE A 200 16.25 14.88 13.00
N ALA A 201 15.54 15.45 13.96
CA ALA A 201 16.07 15.77 15.29
C ALA A 201 16.47 14.53 16.11
N ASP A 202 15.92 13.35 15.80
CA ASP A 202 16.18 12.07 16.47
C ASP A 202 17.39 11.31 15.89
N LYS A 203 18.09 11.89 14.91
CA LYS A 203 19.29 11.30 14.27
C LYS A 203 20.42 11.09 15.28
N GLY A 204 21.01 9.89 15.28
CA GLY A 204 21.93 9.38 16.29
C GLY A 204 21.24 8.70 17.48
N HIS A 205 19.90 8.74 17.53
CA HIS A 205 19.07 8.25 18.63
C HIS A 205 17.88 7.40 18.15
N LEU A 206 17.74 7.08 16.86
CA LEU A 206 16.54 6.44 16.30
C LEU A 206 16.23 5.09 16.95
N HIS A 207 17.26 4.28 17.26
CA HIS A 207 17.09 3.05 18.02
C HIS A 207 16.33 3.30 19.34
N SER A 208 16.72 4.34 20.10
CA SER A 208 16.06 4.66 21.38
C SER A 208 14.62 5.15 21.23
N VAL A 209 14.29 5.87 20.14
CA VAL A 209 12.93 6.33 19.87
C VAL A 209 12.05 5.17 19.39
N ILE A 210 12.57 4.29 18.54
CA ILE A 210 11.90 3.08 18.04
C ILE A 210 11.56 2.11 19.18
N GLN A 211 12.35 2.01 20.25
CA GLN A 211 12.03 1.18 21.41
C GLN A 211 10.73 1.60 22.13
N ASN A 212 10.19 2.82 21.92
CA ASN A 212 8.92 3.24 22.51
C ASN A 212 7.69 2.56 21.89
N TRP A 213 7.79 1.92 20.72
CA TRP A 213 6.65 1.21 20.13
C TRP A 213 6.26 -0.01 20.99
N PRO A 214 4.99 -0.16 21.41
CA PRO A 214 4.62 -1.11 22.47
C PRO A 214 4.43 -2.57 21.99
N HIS A 215 4.57 -2.85 20.70
CA HIS A 215 4.26 -4.15 20.10
C HIS A 215 5.44 -4.75 19.32
N GLU A 216 5.38 -6.05 19.08
CA GLU A 216 6.27 -6.77 18.17
C GLU A 216 5.80 -6.62 16.73
N VAL A 217 6.69 -6.22 15.81
CA VAL A 217 6.33 -5.83 14.44
C VAL A 217 6.88 -6.82 13.42
N GLU A 218 6.00 -7.25 12.52
CA GLU A 218 6.34 -8.10 11.36
C GLU A 218 6.39 -7.30 10.06
N ILE A 219 5.69 -6.14 9.99
CA ILE A 219 5.71 -5.25 8.83
C ILE A 219 5.55 -3.76 9.20
N THR A 220 6.32 -2.91 8.53
CA THR A 220 6.14 -1.46 8.52
C THR A 220 5.90 -0.94 7.11
N VAL A 221 5.03 0.06 6.99
CA VAL A 221 4.97 0.93 5.81
C VAL A 221 5.54 2.28 6.23
N VAL A 222 6.57 2.74 5.52
CA VAL A 222 7.29 3.97 5.80
C VAL A 222 7.12 4.99 4.67
N THR A 223 6.88 6.24 5.03
CA THR A 223 6.88 7.40 4.11
C THR A 223 7.60 8.59 4.72
N ASP A 224 8.20 9.45 3.89
CA ASP A 224 8.62 10.81 4.27
C ASP A 224 7.59 11.89 3.90
N GLY A 225 6.47 11.48 3.29
CA GLY A 225 5.40 12.37 2.83
C GLY A 225 5.80 13.39 1.76
N SER A 226 6.95 13.21 1.11
CA SER A 226 7.48 14.19 0.14
C SER A 226 6.84 14.13 -1.25
N ARG A 227 6.03 13.09 -1.52
CA ARG A 227 5.25 12.93 -2.75
C ARG A 227 4.01 12.06 -2.50
N ILE A 228 3.12 12.52 -1.62
CA ILE A 228 1.84 11.83 -1.34
C ILE A 228 0.97 11.81 -2.60
N LEU A 229 0.73 10.62 -3.15
CA LEU A 229 -0.09 10.37 -4.34
C LEU A 229 0.26 11.32 -5.51
N GLY A 230 -0.75 12.03 -6.03
CA GLY A 230 -0.59 13.14 -6.99
C GLY A 230 -0.66 14.53 -6.33
N LEU A 231 -0.57 14.61 -5.00
CA LEU A 231 -0.80 15.82 -4.20
C LEU A 231 0.50 16.54 -3.84
N GLY A 232 1.63 15.81 -3.82
CA GLY A 232 2.97 16.38 -3.67
C GLY A 232 3.50 16.28 -2.23
N ASP A 233 4.36 17.25 -1.87
CA ASP A 233 5.03 17.27 -0.57
C ASP A 233 4.05 17.77 0.52
N LEU A 234 3.74 16.89 1.48
CA LEU A 234 2.92 17.18 2.66
C LEU A 234 3.71 17.02 3.98
N GLY A 235 4.89 16.40 3.96
CA GLY A 235 5.64 16.05 5.16
C GLY A 235 4.86 15.08 6.06
N ILE A 236 4.84 15.31 7.38
CA ILE A 236 4.26 14.37 8.36
C ILE A 236 2.77 14.07 8.13
N ASP A 237 2.09 15.00 7.47
CA ASP A 237 0.68 14.88 7.09
C ASP A 237 0.44 13.71 6.11
N GLY A 238 1.51 13.12 5.55
CA GLY A 238 1.49 11.88 4.79
C GLY A 238 1.23 10.59 5.58
N MET A 239 1.24 10.62 6.92
CA MET A 239 1.03 9.43 7.78
C MET A 239 -0.27 8.65 7.46
N GLY A 240 -1.30 9.32 6.92
CA GLY A 240 -2.53 8.67 6.47
C GLY A 240 -2.32 7.56 5.44
N ILE A 241 -1.23 7.60 4.64
CA ILE A 241 -0.91 6.57 3.64
C ILE A 241 -0.39 5.28 4.30
N PRO A 242 0.68 5.27 5.13
CA PRO A 242 1.04 4.11 5.95
C PRO A 242 -0.13 3.47 6.71
N VAL A 243 -0.95 4.31 7.36
CA VAL A 243 -2.14 3.88 8.11
C VAL A 243 -3.18 3.20 7.20
N GLY A 244 -3.42 3.74 6.00
CA GLY A 244 -4.30 3.14 5.00
C GLY A 244 -3.75 1.83 4.43
N LYS A 245 -2.47 1.79 4.04
CA LYS A 245 -1.79 0.59 3.50
C LYS A 245 -1.80 -0.56 4.52
N LEU A 246 -1.51 -0.30 5.80
CA LEU A 246 -1.53 -1.32 6.85
C LEU A 246 -2.94 -1.78 7.24
N SER A 247 -3.93 -0.89 7.11
CA SER A 247 -5.35 -1.28 7.17
C SER A 247 -5.71 -2.28 6.07
N LEU A 248 -5.21 -2.09 4.84
CA LEU A 248 -5.40 -3.02 3.73
C LEU A 248 -4.58 -4.31 3.89
N TYR A 249 -3.37 -4.27 4.45
CA TYR A 249 -2.63 -5.49 4.82
C TYR A 249 -3.44 -6.42 5.74
N THR A 250 -4.06 -5.84 6.77
CA THR A 250 -4.90 -6.59 7.71
C THR A 250 -6.19 -7.09 7.05
N ALA A 251 -6.88 -6.25 6.27
CA ALA A 251 -8.14 -6.61 5.63
C ALA A 251 -7.97 -7.66 4.51
N CYS A 252 -7.00 -7.45 3.62
CA CYS A 252 -6.76 -8.27 2.43
C CYS A 252 -5.93 -9.52 2.73
N ALA A 253 -4.79 -9.37 3.40
CA ALA A 253 -3.89 -10.50 3.69
C ALA A 253 -4.01 -11.07 5.11
N GLY A 254 -4.74 -10.43 6.02
CA GLY A 254 -4.83 -10.94 7.40
C GLY A 254 -3.49 -10.91 8.14
N ILE A 255 -2.60 -9.94 7.86
CA ILE A 255 -1.53 -9.65 8.82
C ILE A 255 -2.19 -9.11 10.09
N HIS A 256 -1.89 -9.69 11.25
CA HIS A 256 -2.52 -9.30 12.51
C HIS A 256 -2.23 -7.81 12.84
N PRO A 257 -3.23 -6.98 13.18
CA PRO A 257 -3.07 -5.52 13.19
C PRO A 257 -2.02 -5.01 14.19
N MET A 258 -1.89 -5.64 15.36
CA MET A 258 -0.84 -5.26 16.33
C MET A 258 0.59 -5.65 15.89
N ARG A 259 0.74 -6.38 14.77
CA ARG A 259 2.04 -6.71 14.15
C ARG A 259 2.47 -5.68 13.09
N THR A 260 1.69 -4.61 12.93
CA THR A 260 1.93 -3.55 11.93
C THR A 260 2.48 -2.28 12.58
N LEU A 261 3.31 -1.54 11.83
CA LEU A 261 3.89 -0.26 12.25
C LEU A 261 3.71 0.80 11.14
N PRO A 262 2.72 1.70 11.24
CA PRO A 262 2.67 2.88 10.38
C PRO A 262 3.80 3.83 10.78
N LEU A 263 4.67 4.20 9.85
CA LEU A 263 5.87 5.00 10.12
C LEU A 263 5.93 6.22 9.21
N CYS A 264 6.13 7.40 9.80
CA CYS A 264 6.34 8.64 9.05
C CYS A 264 7.63 9.35 9.49
N LEU A 265 8.42 9.79 8.51
CA LEU A 265 9.73 10.41 8.73
C LEU A 265 9.62 11.93 8.57
N ASP A 266 9.72 12.66 9.69
CA ASP A 266 9.74 14.13 9.70
C ASP A 266 11.12 14.66 9.33
N LEU A 267 11.43 14.57 8.04
CA LEU A 267 12.66 15.04 7.42
C LEU A 267 12.60 16.54 7.03
N GLY A 268 11.61 17.28 7.54
CA GLY A 268 11.20 18.59 7.02
C GLY A 268 10.42 18.48 5.70
N THR A 269 9.78 19.56 5.29
CA THR A 269 8.96 19.61 4.07
C THR A 269 9.36 20.76 3.16
N SER A 270 9.34 20.53 1.84
CA SER A 270 9.51 21.61 0.84
C SER A 270 8.30 22.55 0.80
N ASN A 271 7.15 22.14 1.35
CA ASN A 271 5.88 22.84 1.26
C ASN A 271 5.79 24.03 2.24
N GLU A 272 6.05 25.23 1.73
CA GLU A 272 5.98 26.48 2.49
C GLU A 272 4.61 26.72 3.13
N GLN A 273 3.50 26.29 2.50
CA GLN A 273 2.17 26.44 3.09
C GLN A 273 2.04 25.62 4.38
N LYS A 274 2.57 24.39 4.40
CA LYS A 274 2.61 23.55 5.61
C LYS A 274 3.57 24.10 6.67
N ARG A 275 4.74 24.62 6.30
CA ARG A 275 5.65 25.25 7.28
C ARG A 275 5.07 26.50 7.94
N ASN A 276 4.23 27.25 7.23
CA ASN A 276 3.59 28.48 7.71
C ASN A 276 2.21 28.23 8.37
N ASP A 277 1.64 27.03 8.25
CA ASP A 277 0.36 26.67 8.86
C ASP A 277 0.51 26.56 10.40
N PRO A 278 -0.25 27.33 11.21
CA PRO A 278 -0.15 27.25 12.66
C PRO A 278 -0.59 25.88 13.24
N LEU A 279 -1.40 25.10 12.51
CA LEU A 279 -1.85 23.77 12.93
C LEU A 279 -0.87 22.65 12.57
N TYR A 280 0.03 22.84 11.59
CA TYR A 280 0.93 21.78 11.13
C TYR A 280 1.83 21.26 12.26
N LEU A 281 1.75 19.94 12.50
CA LEU A 281 2.37 19.25 13.63
C LEU A 281 3.84 18.83 13.37
N GLY A 282 4.30 18.91 12.11
CA GLY A 282 5.67 18.52 11.72
C GLY A 282 6.70 19.63 11.89
N SER A 283 7.98 19.29 11.67
CA SER A 283 9.06 20.26 11.77
C SER A 283 8.90 21.39 10.74
N ARG A 284 8.89 22.64 11.23
CA ARG A 284 8.74 23.86 10.40
C ARG A 284 10.08 24.30 9.81
N ARG A 285 10.76 23.35 9.16
CA ARG A 285 12.03 23.50 8.44
C ARG A 285 11.89 23.03 6.99
N ASP A 286 12.72 23.58 6.10
CA ASP A 286 12.91 22.98 4.78
C ASP A 286 13.40 21.53 4.91
N LYS A 287 13.05 20.71 3.90
CA LYS A 287 13.49 19.31 3.84
C LYS A 287 15.02 19.23 3.81
N VAL A 288 15.57 18.26 4.54
CA VAL A 288 16.99 17.86 4.57
C VAL A 288 17.59 17.62 3.17
N THR A 289 18.93 17.64 3.07
CA THR A 289 19.62 17.27 1.81
C THR A 289 19.51 15.76 1.54
N PRO A 290 19.71 15.30 0.28
CA PRO A 290 19.74 13.87 -0.04
C PRO A 290 20.80 13.07 0.73
N GLU A 291 21.92 13.71 1.10
CA GLU A 291 22.99 13.13 1.92
C GLU A 291 22.54 13.00 3.38
N GLU A 292 21.91 14.04 3.94
CA GLU A 292 21.32 14.02 5.28
C GLU A 292 20.22 12.94 5.40
N GLU A 293 19.34 12.85 4.40
CA GLU A 293 18.28 11.84 4.26
C GLU A 293 18.88 10.43 4.18
N LYS A 294 19.88 10.21 3.34
CA LYS A 294 20.57 8.92 3.22
C LYS A 294 21.15 8.47 4.56
N GLU A 295 21.89 9.34 5.25
CA GLU A 295 22.49 9.01 6.55
C GLU A 295 21.43 8.70 7.63
N PHE A 296 20.28 9.37 7.58
CA PHE A 296 19.14 9.09 8.45
C PHE A 296 18.51 7.72 8.13
N LEU A 297 18.32 7.42 6.84
CA LEU A 297 17.79 6.12 6.40
C LEU A 297 18.75 4.95 6.69
N ASP A 298 20.07 5.18 6.61
CA ASP A 298 21.09 4.20 6.99
C ASP A 298 20.94 3.78 8.48
N GLU A 299 20.75 4.77 9.37
CA GLU A 299 20.47 4.53 10.80
C GLU A 299 19.09 3.87 11.01
N LEU A 300 18.06 4.32 10.29
CA LEU A 300 16.69 3.80 10.39
C LEU A 300 16.61 2.30 10.06
N MET A 301 17.18 1.89 8.93
CA MET A 301 17.11 0.50 8.46
C MET A 301 17.86 -0.44 9.42
N ALA A 302 18.99 0.01 9.98
CA ALA A 302 19.71 -0.70 11.02
C ALA A 302 18.87 -0.80 12.31
N ALA A 303 18.33 0.31 12.81
CA ALA A 303 17.56 0.33 14.06
C ALA A 303 16.24 -0.47 14.01
N LEU A 304 15.55 -0.47 12.86
CA LEU A 304 14.35 -1.29 12.65
C LEU A 304 14.68 -2.79 12.67
N THR A 305 15.77 -3.20 12.01
CA THR A 305 16.15 -4.62 11.92
C THR A 305 16.95 -5.13 13.12
N GLU A 306 17.61 -4.26 13.88
CA GLU A 306 18.15 -4.60 15.21
C GLU A 306 17.01 -4.90 16.19
N ARG A 307 15.94 -4.09 16.20
CA ARG A 307 14.77 -4.36 17.05
C ARG A 307 13.96 -5.55 16.57
N TRP A 308 13.69 -5.66 15.27
CA TRP A 308 12.85 -6.71 14.68
C TRP A 308 13.56 -7.40 13.50
N PRO A 309 14.41 -8.43 13.72
CA PRO A 309 15.25 -9.05 12.70
C PRO A 309 14.55 -9.79 11.55
N GLY A 310 13.21 -9.77 11.49
CA GLY A 310 12.39 -10.32 10.42
C GLY A 310 11.35 -9.35 9.86
N ILE A 311 11.46 -8.05 10.17
CA ILE A 311 10.51 -7.03 9.72
C ILE A 311 10.55 -6.83 8.19
N VAL A 312 9.38 -6.83 7.57
CA VAL A 312 9.21 -6.39 6.18
C VAL A 312 9.06 -4.87 6.14
N ILE A 313 9.78 -4.19 5.25
CA ILE A 313 9.80 -2.72 5.17
C ILE A 313 9.30 -2.27 3.79
N GLN A 314 8.06 -1.76 3.72
CA GLN A 314 7.50 -1.16 2.51
C GLN A 314 7.76 0.34 2.48
N TYR A 315 8.52 0.81 1.49
CA TYR A 315 8.69 2.24 1.19
C TYR A 315 7.50 2.75 0.34
N GLU A 316 7.04 3.97 0.62
CA GLU A 316 5.78 4.49 0.08
C GLU A 316 5.80 6.03 -0.12
N ASP A 317 5.30 6.52 -1.26
CA ASP A 317 5.06 7.96 -1.55
C ASP A 317 6.30 8.87 -1.37
N PHE A 318 7.51 8.31 -1.51
CA PHE A 318 8.77 9.05 -1.57
C PHE A 318 8.92 9.80 -2.90
N LYS A 319 9.47 11.02 -2.86
CA LYS A 319 9.72 11.84 -4.05
C LYS A 319 10.74 11.25 -5.02
N ASN A 320 11.73 10.51 -4.53
CA ASN A 320 12.70 9.77 -5.35
C ASN A 320 13.08 8.44 -4.66
N PRO A 321 12.32 7.35 -4.86
CA PRO A 321 12.55 6.08 -4.16
C PRO A 321 13.71 5.24 -4.72
N PHE A 322 14.30 5.61 -5.87
CA PHE A 322 15.36 4.78 -6.50
C PHE A 322 16.63 4.67 -5.65
N PRO A 323 17.22 5.74 -5.08
CA PRO A 323 18.49 5.64 -4.35
C PRO A 323 18.40 4.88 -3.02
N SER A 324 17.21 4.81 -2.39
CA SER A 324 16.98 3.95 -1.22
C SER A 324 16.74 2.50 -1.64
N LEU A 325 15.90 2.25 -2.65
CA LEU A 325 15.66 0.91 -3.18
C LEU A 325 16.96 0.23 -3.65
N GLU A 326 17.75 0.90 -4.51
CA GLU A 326 19.06 0.41 -5.00
C GLU A 326 20.08 0.18 -3.88
N ARG A 327 19.94 0.85 -2.73
CA ARG A 327 20.85 0.75 -1.60
C ARG A 327 20.50 -0.35 -0.61
N TYR A 328 19.21 -0.71 -0.51
CA TYR A 328 18.68 -1.50 0.60
C TYR A 328 18.05 -2.83 0.20
N GLN A 329 17.57 -3.00 -1.04
CA GLN A 329 16.85 -4.20 -1.52
C GLN A 329 17.64 -5.52 -1.35
N ASP A 330 18.97 -5.47 -1.47
CA ASP A 330 19.85 -6.64 -1.39
C ASP A 330 20.38 -6.90 0.04
N THR A 331 20.01 -6.04 1.01
CA THR A 331 20.50 -6.09 2.41
C THR A 331 19.37 -6.31 3.42
N TYR A 332 18.16 -5.84 3.11
CA TYR A 332 17.00 -5.85 4.01
C TYR A 332 15.77 -6.42 3.31
N THR A 333 14.82 -6.99 4.07
CA THR A 333 13.52 -7.47 3.57
C THR A 333 12.59 -6.31 3.24
N MET A 334 12.91 -5.58 2.17
CA MET A 334 12.22 -4.34 1.79
C MET A 334 11.78 -4.33 0.32
N PHE A 335 10.74 -3.54 0.03
CA PHE A 335 10.32 -3.21 -1.34
C PHE A 335 9.68 -1.81 -1.37
N ASN A 336 9.49 -1.21 -2.55
CA ASN A 336 8.72 0.03 -2.72
C ASN A 336 7.46 -0.23 -3.55
N ASP A 337 6.29 0.15 -3.01
CA ASP A 337 5.02 -0.14 -3.69
C ASP A 337 4.83 0.70 -4.97
N ASP A 338 5.29 1.96 -4.97
CA ASP A 338 5.20 2.85 -6.14
C ASP A 338 5.86 2.27 -7.40
N ILE A 339 7.04 1.65 -7.24
CA ILE A 339 7.78 0.99 -8.32
C ILE A 339 7.30 -0.45 -8.49
N GLN A 340 7.50 -1.29 -7.47
CA GLN A 340 7.43 -2.75 -7.60
C GLN A 340 5.99 -3.25 -7.48
N GLY A 341 5.20 -2.70 -6.56
CA GLY A 341 3.78 -3.05 -6.42
C GLY A 341 2.94 -2.59 -7.61
N THR A 342 3.05 -1.33 -8.01
CA THR A 342 2.35 -0.76 -9.18
C THR A 342 2.66 -1.55 -10.45
N GLY A 343 3.93 -1.86 -10.69
CA GLY A 343 4.34 -2.65 -11.85
C GLY A 343 3.92 -4.11 -11.77
N ALA A 344 3.91 -4.73 -10.58
CA ALA A 344 3.38 -6.08 -10.39
C ALA A 344 1.87 -6.17 -10.67
N VAL A 345 1.04 -5.27 -10.11
CA VAL A 345 -0.41 -5.29 -10.44
C VAL A 345 -0.64 -5.01 -11.93
N THR A 346 0.08 -4.04 -12.52
CA THR A 346 -0.01 -3.75 -13.97
C THR A 346 0.37 -4.98 -14.79
N THR A 347 1.41 -5.72 -14.39
CA THR A 347 1.85 -6.95 -15.04
C THR A 347 0.83 -8.07 -14.91
N GLY A 348 0.17 -8.24 -13.75
CA GLY A 348 -0.88 -9.23 -13.57
C GLY A 348 -2.09 -9.00 -14.50
N GLY A 349 -2.56 -7.75 -14.59
CA GLY A 349 -3.61 -7.36 -15.53
C GLY A 349 -3.19 -7.46 -17.00
N PHE A 350 -1.93 -7.12 -17.31
CA PHE A 350 -1.37 -7.24 -18.66
C PHE A 350 -1.25 -8.71 -19.12
N ILE A 351 -0.80 -9.61 -18.23
CA ILE A 351 -0.78 -11.06 -18.49
C ILE A 351 -2.19 -11.55 -18.84
N ASN A 352 -3.20 -11.12 -18.07
CA ASN A 352 -4.60 -11.46 -18.36
C ASN A 352 -5.09 -10.88 -19.68
N ALA A 353 -4.73 -9.63 -20.00
CA ALA A 353 -5.10 -8.99 -21.25
C ALA A 353 -4.47 -9.70 -22.47
N VAL A 354 -3.17 -10.05 -22.39
CA VAL A 354 -2.49 -10.82 -23.44
C VAL A 354 -3.15 -12.18 -23.61
N LYS A 355 -3.33 -12.96 -22.53
CA LYS A 355 -4.01 -14.26 -22.54
C LYS A 355 -5.41 -14.18 -23.18
N GLN A 356 -6.23 -13.22 -22.75
CA GLN A 356 -7.62 -13.09 -23.21
C GLN A 356 -7.76 -12.44 -24.60
N SER A 357 -6.76 -11.71 -25.08
CA SER A 357 -6.76 -11.11 -26.43
C SER A 357 -6.61 -12.11 -27.58
N GLY A 358 -6.14 -13.34 -27.27
CA GLY A 358 -5.85 -14.38 -28.26
C GLY A 358 -4.57 -14.16 -29.09
N VAL A 359 -3.90 -13.02 -28.94
CA VAL A 359 -2.66 -12.71 -29.68
C VAL A 359 -1.44 -13.18 -28.87
N ALA A 360 -0.59 -13.99 -29.51
CA ALA A 360 0.59 -14.57 -28.87
C ALA A 360 1.65 -13.50 -28.50
N PRO A 361 2.47 -13.70 -27.44
CA PRO A 361 3.37 -12.67 -26.91
C PRO A 361 4.34 -12.07 -27.94
N GLN A 362 4.90 -12.88 -28.84
CA GLN A 362 5.79 -12.41 -29.92
C GLN A 362 5.09 -11.53 -30.97
N ASP A 363 3.76 -11.63 -31.09
CA ASP A 363 2.94 -10.89 -32.05
C ASP A 363 2.31 -9.63 -31.45
N GLN A 364 2.36 -9.47 -30.11
CA GLN A 364 1.87 -8.29 -29.41
C GLN A 364 2.63 -7.02 -29.85
N ARG A 365 1.89 -5.91 -29.94
CA ARG A 365 2.39 -4.58 -30.32
C ARG A 365 1.75 -3.54 -29.41
N ALA A 366 2.50 -3.09 -28.40
CA ALA A 366 2.02 -2.20 -27.36
C ALA A 366 2.47 -0.76 -27.60
N VAL A 367 1.52 0.14 -27.86
CA VAL A 367 1.76 1.58 -27.99
C VAL A 367 1.56 2.26 -26.64
N PHE A 368 2.59 2.96 -26.18
CA PHE A 368 2.63 3.66 -24.90
C PHE A 368 2.56 5.17 -25.12
N LEU A 369 1.40 5.77 -24.87
CA LEU A 369 1.27 7.23 -24.83
C LEU A 369 1.83 7.74 -23.49
N GLY A 370 3.06 8.24 -23.48
CA GLY A 370 3.73 8.74 -22.28
C GLY A 370 5.10 8.12 -22.03
N ALA A 371 6.12 8.54 -22.77
CA ALA A 371 7.52 8.14 -22.54
C ALA A 371 8.19 8.79 -21.31
N GLY A 372 7.45 8.97 -20.21
CA GLY A 372 7.99 9.45 -18.93
C GLY A 372 8.59 8.30 -18.10
N SER A 373 9.07 8.63 -16.89
CA SER A 373 9.62 7.64 -15.94
C SER A 373 8.62 6.55 -15.59
N ALA A 374 7.33 6.89 -15.39
CA ALA A 374 6.27 5.92 -15.14
C ALA A 374 6.06 4.96 -16.34
N GLY A 375 5.97 5.49 -17.56
CA GLY A 375 5.85 4.71 -18.80
C GLY A 375 6.99 3.73 -18.99
N VAL A 376 8.23 4.22 -18.88
CA VAL A 376 9.44 3.39 -19.00
C VAL A 376 9.53 2.36 -17.87
N GLY A 377 9.18 2.73 -16.63
CA GLY A 377 9.20 1.83 -15.48
C GLY A 377 8.22 0.66 -15.63
N VAL A 378 6.98 0.94 -16.05
CA VAL A 378 5.97 -0.09 -16.36
C VAL A 378 6.45 -1.00 -17.49
N ALA A 379 6.89 -0.44 -18.63
CA ALA A 379 7.34 -1.25 -19.75
C ALA A 379 8.59 -2.10 -19.42
N LYS A 380 9.49 -1.64 -18.54
CA LYS A 380 10.62 -2.46 -18.06
C LYS A 380 10.17 -3.70 -17.30
N GLN A 381 9.15 -3.61 -16.45
CA GLN A 381 8.60 -4.79 -15.76
C GLN A 381 7.83 -5.69 -16.73
N LEU A 382 7.09 -5.13 -17.68
CA LEU A 382 6.44 -5.89 -18.76
C LEU A 382 7.43 -6.54 -19.74
N THR A 383 8.69 -6.09 -19.80
CA THR A 383 9.76 -6.76 -20.55
C THR A 383 10.07 -8.13 -19.93
N GLU A 384 9.99 -8.27 -18.60
CA GLU A 384 10.16 -9.56 -17.92
C GLU A 384 9.09 -10.57 -18.33
N PHE A 385 7.82 -10.17 -18.49
CA PHE A 385 6.77 -11.05 -19.00
C PHE A 385 7.12 -11.64 -20.38
N PHE A 386 7.57 -10.79 -21.32
CA PHE A 386 7.97 -11.26 -22.65
C PHE A 386 9.20 -12.18 -22.59
N MET A 387 10.15 -11.93 -21.68
CA MET A 387 11.31 -12.81 -21.47
C MET A 387 10.92 -14.17 -20.87
N LYS A 388 9.99 -14.21 -19.91
CA LYS A 388 9.44 -15.47 -19.35
C LYS A 388 8.60 -16.23 -20.39
N ALA A 389 8.02 -15.52 -21.36
CA ALA A 389 7.39 -16.08 -22.56
C ALA A 389 8.39 -16.55 -23.65
N GLY A 390 9.71 -16.44 -23.41
CA GLY A 390 10.76 -17.01 -24.26
C GLY A 390 11.44 -16.05 -25.26
N LEU A 391 11.13 -14.75 -25.23
CA LEU A 391 11.81 -13.75 -26.06
C LEU A 391 13.15 -13.33 -25.42
N SER A 392 14.12 -12.93 -26.25
CA SER A 392 15.27 -12.16 -25.73
C SER A 392 14.85 -10.75 -25.28
N GLU A 393 15.69 -10.10 -24.46
CA GLU A 393 15.44 -8.73 -23.98
C GLU A 393 15.27 -7.73 -25.14
N GLU A 394 15.99 -7.90 -26.26
CA GLU A 394 15.85 -7.04 -27.44
C GLU A 394 14.53 -7.28 -28.19
N GLU A 395 14.08 -8.52 -28.33
CA GLU A 395 12.79 -8.86 -28.95
C GLU A 395 11.61 -8.38 -28.09
N ALA A 396 11.76 -8.47 -26.76
CA ALA A 396 10.85 -7.96 -25.75
C ALA A 396 10.78 -6.42 -25.79
N LYS A 397 11.92 -5.70 -25.80
CA LYS A 397 11.99 -4.26 -26.05
C LYS A 397 11.26 -3.87 -27.35
N LYS A 398 11.43 -4.67 -28.41
CA LYS A 398 10.76 -4.46 -29.70
C LYS A 398 9.26 -4.77 -29.72
N ARG A 399 8.64 -5.15 -28.59
CA ARG A 399 7.16 -5.17 -28.40
C ARG A 399 6.57 -3.81 -28.06
N PHE A 400 7.39 -2.82 -27.66
CA PHE A 400 6.93 -1.52 -27.16
C PHE A 400 7.19 -0.39 -28.18
N TRP A 401 6.22 0.50 -28.36
CA TRP A 401 6.33 1.72 -29.16
C TRP A 401 5.94 2.93 -28.32
N PHE A 402 6.93 3.73 -27.93
CA PHE A 402 6.71 4.89 -27.07
C PHE A 402 6.39 6.16 -27.83
N VAL A 403 5.44 6.94 -27.29
CA VAL A 403 5.02 8.24 -27.82
C VAL A 403 5.25 9.32 -26.75
N ASP A 404 5.80 10.45 -27.16
CA ASP A 404 5.91 11.66 -26.33
C ASP A 404 5.39 12.91 -27.06
N SER A 405 5.60 14.10 -26.48
CA SER A 405 5.14 15.37 -27.02
C SER A 405 5.76 15.78 -28.37
N GLN A 406 6.67 14.98 -28.94
CA GLN A 406 7.24 15.16 -30.27
C GLN A 406 6.87 14.01 -31.23
N GLY A 407 6.04 13.06 -30.80
CA GLY A 407 5.64 11.88 -31.57
C GLY A 407 6.34 10.60 -31.11
N LEU A 408 6.56 9.67 -32.05
CA LEU A 408 7.21 8.38 -31.77
C LEU A 408 8.64 8.59 -31.25
N VAL A 409 9.08 7.72 -30.33
CA VAL A 409 10.44 7.70 -29.79
C VAL A 409 11.31 6.74 -30.61
N THR A 410 12.23 7.32 -31.39
CA THR A 410 13.11 6.64 -32.35
C THR A 410 14.55 7.12 -32.14
N LEU A 411 15.54 6.29 -32.44
CA LEU A 411 16.97 6.63 -32.25
C LEU A 411 17.48 7.66 -33.26
N ASP A 412 16.83 7.77 -34.43
CA ASP A 412 17.13 8.74 -35.49
C ASP A 412 16.34 10.06 -35.35
N ARG A 413 15.53 10.23 -34.29
CA ARG A 413 14.75 11.46 -34.08
C ARG A 413 15.65 12.69 -33.90
N PRO A 414 15.35 13.83 -34.54
CA PRO A 414 16.10 15.07 -34.31
C PRO A 414 16.08 15.52 -32.84
N GLY A 415 17.26 15.79 -32.28
CA GLY A 415 17.46 16.26 -30.91
C GLY A 415 18.12 15.21 -30.00
N LYS A 416 18.33 15.55 -28.72
CA LYS A 416 18.82 14.60 -27.72
C LYS A 416 17.64 13.96 -27.00
N LEU A 417 17.48 12.63 -27.10
CA LEU A 417 16.57 11.89 -26.24
C LEU A 417 17.01 11.99 -24.78
N ALA A 418 16.03 12.02 -23.86
CA ALA A 418 16.29 11.82 -22.45
C ALA A 418 16.72 10.35 -22.22
N GLU A 419 17.69 10.13 -21.33
CA GLU A 419 18.38 8.84 -21.16
C GLU A 419 17.43 7.67 -20.89
N HIS A 420 16.42 7.88 -20.03
CA HIS A 420 15.39 6.87 -19.75
C HIS A 420 14.59 6.42 -20.98
N LYS A 421 14.50 7.24 -22.05
CA LYS A 421 13.79 6.89 -23.29
C LYS A 421 14.61 6.01 -24.23
N VAL A 422 15.94 6.03 -24.13
CA VAL A 422 16.84 5.36 -25.08
C VAL A 422 16.63 3.84 -25.07
N TYR A 423 16.34 3.26 -23.89
CA TYR A 423 16.12 1.82 -23.70
C TYR A 423 14.94 1.24 -24.52
N PHE A 424 13.95 2.06 -24.90
CA PHE A 424 12.81 1.65 -25.75
C PHE A 424 12.69 2.49 -27.04
N ALA A 425 13.75 3.21 -27.43
CA ALA A 425 13.75 3.98 -28.67
C ALA A 425 13.88 3.04 -29.87
N ARG A 426 12.99 3.18 -30.87
CA ARG A 426 12.99 2.31 -32.05
C ARG A 426 14.19 2.57 -32.96
N ASP A 427 14.72 1.48 -33.52
CA ASP A 427 15.75 1.43 -34.57
C ASP A 427 15.19 0.96 -35.93
N ASP A 428 13.96 0.45 -35.93
CA ASP A 428 13.29 -0.22 -37.05
C ASP A 428 12.17 0.61 -37.71
N ASN A 429 12.12 1.91 -37.42
CA ASN A 429 11.20 2.87 -38.02
C ASN A 429 11.51 3.23 -39.49
N ASN A 430 12.59 2.69 -40.07
CA ASN A 430 12.99 2.88 -41.48
C ASN A 430 13.10 4.37 -41.89
N GLY A 431 13.56 5.24 -40.98
CA GLY A 431 13.68 6.69 -41.20
C GLY A 431 12.34 7.45 -41.17
N GLN A 432 11.22 6.78 -40.90
CA GLN A 432 9.91 7.42 -40.80
C GLN A 432 9.66 7.95 -39.38
N GLN A 433 9.02 9.10 -39.28
CA GLN A 433 8.75 9.81 -38.03
C GLN A 433 7.28 10.22 -37.99
N TYR A 434 6.55 9.72 -36.99
CA TYR A 434 5.12 9.93 -36.81
C TYR A 434 4.90 10.85 -35.60
N LYS A 435 4.04 11.85 -35.74
CA LYS A 435 3.86 12.95 -34.78
C LYS A 435 2.62 12.79 -33.91
N THR A 436 1.53 12.23 -34.45
CA THR A 436 0.29 12.02 -33.68
C THR A 436 0.09 10.57 -33.27
N LEU A 437 -0.75 10.34 -32.26
CA LEU A 437 -1.10 8.99 -31.85
C LEU A 437 -1.88 8.26 -32.96
N GLU A 438 -2.72 8.95 -33.72
CA GLU A 438 -3.42 8.39 -34.89
C GLU A 438 -2.45 7.86 -35.96
N GLU A 439 -1.40 8.63 -36.30
CA GLU A 439 -0.38 8.21 -37.27
C GLU A 439 0.36 6.95 -36.79
N ILE A 440 0.68 6.88 -35.49
CA ILE A 440 1.37 5.76 -34.86
C ILE A 440 0.46 4.53 -34.78
N VAL A 441 -0.84 4.69 -34.54
CA VAL A 441 -1.83 3.60 -34.54
C VAL A 441 -1.96 2.98 -35.93
N GLU A 442 -1.99 3.78 -37.01
CA GLU A 442 -2.02 3.23 -38.38
C GLU A 442 -0.73 2.53 -38.79
N TYR A 443 0.42 3.03 -38.34
CA TYR A 443 1.73 2.44 -38.63
C TYR A 443 1.96 1.12 -37.86
N VAL A 444 1.85 1.16 -36.53
CA VAL A 444 2.15 0.03 -35.63
C VAL A 444 1.02 -1.02 -35.66
N LYS A 445 -0.21 -0.60 -35.96
CA LYS A 445 -1.43 -1.41 -35.83
C LYS A 445 -1.49 -2.11 -34.46
N PRO A 446 -1.49 -1.34 -33.35
CA PRO A 446 -1.32 -1.88 -32.01
C PRO A 446 -2.40 -2.88 -31.63
N THR A 447 -2.00 -3.86 -30.82
CA THR A 447 -2.87 -4.80 -30.11
C THR A 447 -3.21 -4.29 -28.72
N ILE A 448 -2.28 -3.52 -28.13
CA ILE A 448 -2.38 -2.91 -26.81
C ILE A 448 -2.11 -1.41 -26.92
N LEU A 449 -2.97 -0.61 -26.28
CA LEU A 449 -2.83 0.84 -26.17
C LEU A 449 -2.84 1.22 -24.68
N MET A 450 -1.70 1.70 -24.17
CA MET A 450 -1.50 2.04 -22.76
C MET A 450 -1.19 3.53 -22.58
N GLY A 451 -1.89 4.17 -21.64
CA GLY A 451 -1.91 5.61 -21.42
C GLY A 451 -1.27 5.98 -20.09
N LEU A 452 -0.12 6.65 -20.14
CA LEU A 452 0.71 7.07 -19.00
C LEU A 452 1.15 8.54 -19.20
N SER A 453 0.23 9.37 -19.71
CA SER A 453 0.51 10.71 -20.26
C SER A 453 -0.03 11.88 -19.43
N THR A 454 -1.04 11.65 -18.59
CA THR A 454 -1.89 12.67 -17.93
C THR A 454 -2.67 13.59 -18.88
N ILE A 455 -2.82 13.20 -20.15
CA ILE A 455 -3.61 13.90 -21.17
C ILE A 455 -5.00 13.24 -21.26
N GLY A 456 -5.96 13.79 -20.51
CA GLY A 456 -7.34 13.30 -20.50
C GLY A 456 -7.98 13.36 -21.89
N GLY A 457 -8.66 12.28 -22.30
CA GLY A 457 -9.33 12.17 -23.61
C GLY A 457 -8.40 11.96 -24.82
N ALA A 458 -7.11 11.65 -24.61
CA ALA A 458 -6.16 11.41 -25.69
C ALA A 458 -6.44 10.11 -26.51
N PHE A 459 -7.15 9.13 -25.94
CA PHE A 459 -7.64 7.97 -26.68
C PHE A 459 -8.97 8.32 -27.33
N THR A 460 -8.88 9.11 -28.40
CA THR A 460 -10.04 9.68 -29.10
C THR A 460 -10.99 8.58 -29.62
N PRO A 461 -12.28 8.88 -29.83
CA PRO A 461 -13.24 7.93 -30.42
C PRO A 461 -12.74 7.28 -31.71
N LYS A 462 -12.01 8.03 -32.55
CA LYS A 462 -11.39 7.51 -33.78
C LYS A 462 -10.31 6.45 -33.46
N ILE A 463 -9.45 6.69 -32.48
CA ILE A 463 -8.42 5.73 -32.05
C ILE A 463 -9.07 4.48 -31.46
N LEU A 464 -10.09 4.64 -30.61
CA LEU A 464 -10.79 3.52 -29.97
C LEU A 464 -11.51 2.62 -31.00
N SER A 465 -12.25 3.20 -31.94
CA SER A 465 -12.86 2.41 -33.03
C SER A 465 -11.81 1.79 -33.94
N ARG A 466 -10.69 2.48 -34.21
CA ARG A 466 -9.59 1.89 -35.00
C ARG A 466 -8.94 0.70 -34.29
N MET A 467 -8.76 0.75 -32.96
CA MET A 467 -8.31 -0.40 -32.17
C MET A 467 -9.27 -1.60 -32.32
N ALA A 468 -10.58 -1.35 -32.39
CA ALA A 468 -11.62 -2.37 -32.53
C ALA A 468 -11.80 -2.91 -33.97
N GLU A 469 -11.38 -2.16 -34.99
CA GLU A 469 -11.22 -2.66 -36.37
C GLU A 469 -9.99 -3.56 -36.51
N LEU A 470 -8.90 -3.21 -35.82
CA LEU A 470 -7.61 -3.91 -35.91
C LEU A 470 -7.55 -5.20 -35.08
N ASN A 471 -8.39 -5.33 -34.04
CA ASN A 471 -8.35 -6.42 -33.08
C ASN A 471 -9.77 -6.89 -32.72
N GLU A 472 -9.96 -8.21 -32.56
CA GLU A 472 -11.22 -8.78 -32.07
C GLU A 472 -11.51 -8.32 -30.63
N LYS A 473 -10.48 -8.38 -29.77
CA LYS A 473 -10.48 -7.91 -28.39
C LYS A 473 -9.35 -6.88 -28.15
N PRO A 474 -9.55 -5.59 -28.46
CA PRO A 474 -8.52 -4.57 -28.27
C PRO A 474 -8.21 -4.34 -26.79
N VAL A 475 -6.93 -4.26 -26.44
CA VAL A 475 -6.51 -3.99 -25.05
C VAL A 475 -6.32 -2.49 -24.85
N ILE A 476 -7.09 -1.89 -23.93
CA ILE A 476 -7.16 -0.45 -23.70
C ILE A 476 -6.89 -0.15 -22.22
N PHE A 477 -5.72 0.42 -21.91
CA PHE A 477 -5.25 0.65 -20.53
C PHE A 477 -5.01 2.15 -20.27
N PRO A 478 -6.02 2.96 -19.91
CA PRO A 478 -5.83 4.36 -19.52
C PRO A 478 -5.43 4.44 -18.04
N MET A 479 -4.14 4.57 -17.77
CA MET A 479 -3.56 4.46 -16.42
C MET A 479 -3.45 5.81 -15.70
N SER A 480 -3.65 6.93 -16.40
CA SER A 480 -3.47 8.27 -15.85
C SER A 480 -4.50 8.64 -14.77
N ASN A 481 -4.00 9.17 -13.65
CA ASN A 481 -4.78 9.56 -12.48
C ASN A 481 -4.77 11.09 -12.26
N PRO A 482 -5.80 11.67 -11.60
CA PRO A 482 -7.12 11.08 -11.29
C PRO A 482 -7.97 10.88 -12.56
N SER A 483 -9.24 10.42 -12.44
CA SER A 483 -10.09 10.07 -13.59
C SER A 483 -10.24 11.17 -14.66
N SER A 484 -10.12 12.45 -14.30
CA SER A 484 -10.12 13.59 -15.23
C SER A 484 -8.85 13.73 -16.09
N LYS A 485 -7.84 12.90 -15.83
CA LYS A 485 -6.59 12.76 -16.59
C LYS A 485 -6.49 11.45 -17.37
N SER A 486 -7.44 10.53 -17.17
CA SER A 486 -7.55 9.24 -17.86
C SER A 486 -7.65 9.44 -19.37
N GLU A 487 -6.83 8.72 -20.15
CA GLU A 487 -6.76 8.89 -21.61
C GLU A 487 -8.10 8.63 -22.32
N CYS A 488 -8.97 7.81 -21.75
CA CYS A 488 -10.41 7.79 -22.02
C CYS A 488 -11.19 7.35 -20.77
N THR A 489 -12.51 7.48 -20.81
CA THR A 489 -13.41 6.85 -19.84
C THR A 489 -13.72 5.39 -20.22
N PHE A 490 -14.21 4.61 -19.26
CA PHE A 490 -14.73 3.26 -19.53
C PHE A 490 -15.93 3.27 -20.49
N GLU A 491 -16.82 4.28 -20.40
CA GLU A 491 -17.96 4.41 -21.32
C GLU A 491 -17.50 4.59 -22.77
N GLU A 492 -16.54 5.48 -23.01
CA GLU A 492 -15.97 5.68 -24.35
C GLU A 492 -15.27 4.41 -24.86
N ALA A 493 -14.47 3.75 -24.02
CA ALA A 493 -13.79 2.51 -24.38
C ALA A 493 -14.78 1.41 -24.79
N ILE A 494 -15.82 1.16 -23.99
CA ILE A 494 -16.89 0.20 -24.32
C ILE A 494 -17.62 0.62 -25.60
N LYS A 495 -18.11 1.85 -25.66
CA LYS A 495 -18.94 2.36 -26.76
C LYS A 495 -18.24 2.31 -28.12
N TYR A 496 -17.00 2.77 -28.19
CA TYR A 496 -16.25 2.85 -29.44
C TYR A 496 -15.54 1.55 -29.80
N THR A 497 -15.50 0.55 -28.92
CA THR A 497 -15.05 -0.82 -29.20
C THR A 497 -16.19 -1.86 -29.19
N GLU A 498 -17.44 -1.40 -29.24
CA GLU A 498 -18.66 -2.23 -29.31
C GLU A 498 -18.88 -3.16 -28.09
N GLY A 499 -18.17 -2.91 -26.98
CA GLY A 499 -18.12 -3.76 -25.79
C GLY A 499 -17.13 -4.92 -25.88
N ARG A 500 -16.19 -4.89 -26.83
CA ARG A 500 -15.19 -5.95 -27.05
C ARG A 500 -13.83 -5.71 -26.39
N CYS A 501 -13.55 -4.50 -25.88
CA CYS A 501 -12.24 -4.20 -25.31
C CYS A 501 -11.95 -4.93 -23.99
N LEU A 502 -10.67 -5.21 -23.78
CA LEU A 502 -10.11 -5.62 -22.50
C LEU A 502 -9.59 -4.36 -21.80
N PHE A 503 -10.29 -3.93 -20.74
CA PHE A 503 -10.10 -2.61 -20.12
C PHE A 503 -9.59 -2.69 -18.69
N ALA A 504 -8.53 -1.93 -18.41
CA ALA A 504 -8.01 -1.71 -17.06
C ALA A 504 -7.53 -0.26 -16.88
N SER A 505 -7.98 0.42 -15.83
CA SER A 505 -7.60 1.82 -15.54
C SER A 505 -6.90 1.98 -14.19
N GLY A 506 -6.10 3.03 -14.02
CA GLY A 506 -5.52 3.39 -12.73
C GLY A 506 -6.58 3.92 -11.75
N SER A 507 -7.41 4.85 -12.23
CA SER A 507 -8.54 5.40 -11.48
C SER A 507 -9.78 4.50 -11.58
N PRO A 508 -10.65 4.47 -10.55
CA PRO A 508 -11.90 3.73 -10.62
C PRO A 508 -12.90 4.40 -11.58
N PHE A 509 -13.72 3.57 -12.22
CA PHE A 509 -14.89 3.95 -13.02
C PHE A 509 -16.11 3.12 -12.58
N PRO A 510 -17.35 3.63 -12.75
CA PRO A 510 -18.54 2.86 -12.42
C PRO A 510 -18.78 1.70 -13.40
N THR A 511 -19.50 0.68 -12.93
CA THR A 511 -20.13 -0.35 -13.78
C THR A 511 -21.10 0.30 -14.77
N LEU A 512 -21.18 -0.22 -15.99
CA LEU A 512 -21.93 0.33 -17.12
C LEU A 512 -22.87 -0.72 -17.72
N GLU A 513 -24.13 -0.36 -17.94
CA GLU A 513 -25.07 -1.19 -18.70
C GLU A 513 -24.83 -1.03 -20.22
N TRP A 514 -24.43 -2.11 -20.89
CA TRP A 514 -24.21 -2.16 -22.33
C TRP A 514 -24.98 -3.33 -22.95
N GLN A 515 -25.91 -3.03 -23.86
CA GLN A 515 -26.72 -4.03 -24.58
C GLN A 515 -27.45 -5.04 -23.67
N GLY A 516 -27.86 -4.63 -22.47
CA GLY A 516 -28.52 -5.49 -21.48
C GLY A 516 -27.56 -6.36 -20.65
N LYS A 517 -26.27 -6.02 -20.62
CA LYS A 517 -25.26 -6.62 -19.74
C LYS A 517 -24.60 -5.55 -18.87
N SER A 518 -24.45 -5.84 -17.59
CA SER A 518 -23.64 -5.04 -16.67
C SER A 518 -22.15 -5.35 -16.90
N LEU A 519 -21.38 -4.35 -17.34
CA LEU A 519 -19.94 -4.46 -17.57
C LEU A 519 -19.20 -3.68 -16.48
N THR A 520 -18.21 -4.31 -15.84
CA THR A 520 -17.41 -3.70 -14.77
C THR A 520 -15.97 -3.47 -15.24
N PRO A 521 -15.39 -2.27 -15.06
CA PRO A 521 -14.01 -1.99 -15.44
C PRO A 521 -13.02 -2.64 -14.48
N GLY A 522 -11.91 -3.17 -15.00
CA GLY A 522 -10.78 -3.55 -14.16
C GLY A 522 -10.07 -2.31 -13.58
N GLN A 523 -9.70 -2.35 -12.30
CA GLN A 523 -8.83 -1.32 -11.71
C GLN A 523 -7.45 -1.88 -11.39
N CYS A 524 -6.42 -1.25 -11.94
CA CYS A 524 -5.02 -1.53 -11.65
C CYS A 524 -4.62 -0.89 -10.31
N ASN A 525 -4.97 -1.56 -9.20
CA ASN A 525 -4.75 -1.08 -7.84
C ASN A 525 -3.87 -2.04 -7.04
N ASN A 526 -2.75 -1.53 -6.51
CA ASN A 526 -1.69 -2.29 -5.85
C ASN A 526 -2.17 -3.16 -4.66
N MET A 527 -3.36 -2.88 -4.11
CA MET A 527 -4.00 -3.71 -3.08
C MET A 527 -4.21 -5.18 -3.49
N TYR A 528 -4.16 -5.50 -4.80
CA TYR A 528 -4.16 -6.89 -5.28
C TYR A 528 -2.82 -7.63 -5.11
N VAL A 529 -1.71 -6.93 -4.86
CA VAL A 529 -0.36 -7.54 -4.78
C VAL A 529 0.37 -7.25 -3.47
N PHE A 530 0.43 -6.00 -2.98
CA PHE A 530 1.24 -5.68 -1.79
C PHE A 530 0.84 -6.47 -0.54
N PRO A 531 -0.46 -6.77 -0.27
CA PRO A 531 -0.84 -7.60 0.88
C PRO A 531 -0.20 -8.99 0.84
N GLY A 532 -0.21 -9.65 -0.32
CA GLY A 532 0.38 -10.97 -0.51
C GLY A 532 1.91 -10.96 -0.63
N ILE A 533 2.52 -9.87 -1.11
CA ILE A 533 3.99 -9.69 -1.07
C ILE A 533 4.47 -9.64 0.38
N GLY A 534 3.84 -8.81 1.24
CA GLY A 534 4.23 -8.69 2.64
C GLY A 534 3.96 -9.97 3.44
N LEU A 535 2.76 -10.56 3.34
CA LEU A 535 2.47 -11.83 4.01
C LEU A 535 3.38 -12.96 3.52
N GLY A 536 3.66 -13.02 2.21
CA GLY A 536 4.56 -14.02 1.64
C GLY A 536 5.98 -13.91 2.17
N ALA A 537 6.52 -12.69 2.30
CA ALA A 537 7.82 -12.43 2.90
C ALA A 537 7.87 -12.79 4.40
N ILE A 538 6.81 -12.50 5.17
CA ILE A 538 6.69 -12.87 6.59
C ILE A 538 6.65 -14.39 6.76
N LEU A 539 5.73 -15.08 6.09
CA LEU A 539 5.51 -16.52 6.28
C LEU A 539 6.66 -17.39 5.77
N SER A 540 7.37 -16.94 4.73
CA SER A 540 8.64 -17.58 4.30
C SER A 540 9.85 -17.18 5.14
N LYS A 541 9.73 -16.16 6.02
CA LYS A 541 10.84 -15.53 6.76
C LYS A 541 11.97 -15.07 5.83
N SER A 542 11.58 -14.41 4.73
CA SER A 542 12.49 -13.97 3.66
C SER A 542 13.52 -12.95 4.14
N VAL A 543 14.74 -13.01 3.60
CA VAL A 543 15.86 -12.09 3.93
C VAL A 543 15.95 -10.85 3.03
N SER A 544 15.26 -10.88 1.90
CA SER A 544 15.13 -9.82 0.91
C SER A 544 13.82 -10.03 0.12
N VAL A 545 13.36 -9.04 -0.63
CA VAL A 545 12.22 -9.20 -1.57
C VAL A 545 12.76 -9.12 -2.99
N THR A 546 12.92 -10.28 -3.64
CA THR A 546 13.57 -10.37 -4.95
C THR A 546 12.66 -9.88 -6.08
N GLN A 547 13.24 -9.51 -7.22
CA GLN A 547 12.46 -9.21 -8.44
C GLN A 547 11.63 -10.44 -8.90
N ASN A 548 12.12 -11.66 -8.69
CA ASN A 548 11.35 -12.89 -8.94
C ASN A 548 10.13 -13.02 -8.02
N MET A 549 10.20 -12.59 -6.75
CA MET A 549 9.05 -12.52 -5.84
C MET A 549 8.03 -11.49 -6.31
N ILE A 550 8.49 -10.31 -6.75
CA ILE A 550 7.62 -9.27 -7.34
C ILE A 550 6.92 -9.80 -8.59
N TYR A 551 7.64 -10.41 -9.54
CA TYR A 551 7.05 -11.00 -10.74
C TYR A 551 6.08 -12.15 -10.40
N ALA A 552 6.42 -13.02 -9.45
CA ALA A 552 5.55 -14.12 -9.04
C ALA A 552 4.23 -13.64 -8.40
N SER A 553 4.23 -12.47 -7.74
CA SER A 553 2.99 -11.85 -7.25
C SER A 553 2.05 -11.44 -8.40
N ALA A 554 2.60 -10.90 -9.49
CA ALA A 554 1.87 -10.54 -10.71
C ALA A 554 1.32 -11.77 -11.45
N GLU A 555 2.15 -12.81 -11.58
CA GLU A 555 1.77 -14.07 -12.22
C GLU A 555 0.64 -14.78 -11.46
N ALA A 556 0.76 -14.85 -10.12
CA ALA A 556 -0.25 -15.43 -9.24
C ALA A 556 -1.57 -14.64 -9.27
N LEU A 557 -1.51 -13.31 -9.26
CA LEU A 557 -2.69 -12.45 -9.48
C LEU A 557 -3.35 -12.76 -10.83
N SER A 558 -2.57 -12.97 -11.90
CA SER A 558 -3.13 -13.33 -13.21
C SER A 558 -3.92 -14.64 -13.16
N THR A 559 -3.48 -15.62 -12.37
CA THR A 559 -4.17 -16.91 -12.19
C THR A 559 -5.38 -16.86 -11.25
N SER A 560 -5.69 -15.72 -10.63
CA SER A 560 -6.71 -15.61 -9.57
C SER A 560 -8.15 -15.36 -10.07
N LEU A 561 -8.37 -15.22 -11.38
CA LEU A 561 -9.71 -14.99 -11.97
C LEU A 561 -10.58 -16.27 -11.95
N THR A 562 -11.89 -16.14 -11.71
CA THR A 562 -12.84 -17.25 -11.93
C THR A 562 -13.19 -17.41 -13.42
N PRO A 563 -13.72 -18.57 -13.85
CA PRO A 563 -14.22 -18.76 -15.22
C PRO A 563 -15.28 -17.73 -15.64
N GLU A 564 -16.10 -17.24 -14.71
CA GLU A 564 -17.16 -16.24 -14.92
C GLU A 564 -16.58 -14.83 -15.07
N GLU A 565 -15.57 -14.48 -14.27
CA GLU A 565 -14.82 -13.23 -14.40
C GLU A 565 -14.10 -13.18 -15.77
N VAL A 566 -13.48 -14.28 -16.20
CA VAL A 566 -12.86 -14.40 -17.55
C VAL A 566 -13.91 -14.32 -18.67
N GLN A 567 -15.07 -14.98 -18.54
CA GLN A 567 -16.17 -14.86 -19.52
C GLN A 567 -16.74 -13.44 -19.61
N SER A 568 -16.67 -12.69 -18.50
CA SER A 568 -17.03 -11.27 -18.43
C SER A 568 -15.93 -10.33 -18.96
N ASN A 569 -14.83 -10.85 -19.53
CA ASN A 569 -13.64 -10.11 -19.98
C ASN A 569 -12.91 -9.31 -18.87
N TRP A 570 -13.03 -9.72 -17.59
CA TRP A 570 -12.35 -9.03 -16.50
C TRP A 570 -10.85 -9.33 -16.49
N LEU A 571 -10.04 -8.33 -16.10
CA LEU A 571 -8.58 -8.44 -16.02
C LEU A 571 -8.06 -8.59 -14.59
N TYR A 572 -8.89 -8.25 -13.59
CA TYR A 572 -8.64 -8.44 -12.16
C TYR A 572 -9.87 -9.09 -11.50
N PRO A 573 -9.70 -9.89 -10.43
CA PRO A 573 -10.80 -10.49 -9.66
C PRO A 573 -11.78 -9.46 -9.07
N ASP A 574 -12.95 -9.90 -8.57
CA ASP A 574 -13.74 -9.03 -7.69
C ASP A 574 -12.97 -8.74 -6.38
N VAL A 575 -12.94 -7.47 -5.98
CA VAL A 575 -12.35 -7.05 -4.70
C VAL A 575 -13.05 -7.69 -3.49
N ASN A 576 -14.29 -8.15 -3.65
CA ASN A 576 -14.98 -8.96 -2.63
C ASN A 576 -14.25 -10.29 -2.33
N ARG A 577 -13.45 -10.83 -3.27
CA ARG A 577 -12.63 -12.04 -3.11
C ARG A 577 -11.18 -11.75 -2.71
N ILE A 578 -10.85 -10.52 -2.31
CA ILE A 578 -9.46 -10.07 -2.12
C ILE A 578 -8.65 -10.90 -1.12
N ARG A 579 -9.29 -11.56 -0.15
CA ARG A 579 -8.63 -12.49 0.78
C ARG A 579 -8.15 -13.77 0.08
N ASP A 580 -8.99 -14.39 -0.75
CA ASP A 580 -8.58 -15.56 -1.56
C ASP A 580 -7.49 -15.19 -2.57
N VAL A 581 -7.61 -14.03 -3.22
CA VAL A 581 -6.57 -13.52 -4.12
C VAL A 581 -5.25 -13.31 -3.36
N SER A 582 -5.32 -12.77 -2.15
CA SER A 582 -4.13 -12.58 -1.30
C SER A 582 -3.48 -13.91 -0.90
N VAL A 583 -4.25 -14.99 -0.68
CA VAL A 583 -3.71 -16.34 -0.44
C VAL A 583 -2.94 -16.84 -1.68
N VAL A 584 -3.54 -16.77 -2.87
CA VAL A 584 -2.89 -17.22 -4.13
C VAL A 584 -1.61 -16.41 -4.42
N VAL A 585 -1.64 -15.09 -4.20
CA VAL A 585 -0.46 -14.21 -4.34
C VAL A 585 0.61 -14.55 -3.30
N THR A 586 0.22 -14.74 -2.04
CA THR A 586 1.13 -15.13 -0.93
C THR A 586 1.84 -16.44 -1.26
N ARG A 587 1.10 -17.46 -1.74
CA ARG A 587 1.66 -18.73 -2.21
C ARG A 587 2.70 -18.51 -3.32
N GLY A 588 2.37 -17.71 -4.33
CA GLY A 588 3.28 -17.38 -5.43
C GLY A 588 4.60 -16.74 -4.95
N VAL A 589 4.50 -15.80 -4.01
CA VAL A 589 5.65 -15.11 -3.38
C VAL A 589 6.49 -16.07 -2.54
N ILE A 590 5.89 -16.92 -1.71
CA ILE A 590 6.60 -17.95 -0.92
C ILE A 590 7.34 -18.91 -1.86
N ARG A 591 6.69 -19.38 -2.94
CA ARG A 591 7.33 -20.26 -3.94
C ARG A 591 8.48 -19.58 -4.68
N ALA A 592 8.44 -18.26 -4.88
CA ALA A 592 9.57 -17.51 -5.43
C ALA A 592 10.73 -17.42 -4.44
N ALA A 593 10.46 -17.05 -3.17
CA ALA A 593 11.47 -17.02 -2.12
C ALA A 593 12.20 -18.37 -1.94
N GLN A 594 11.45 -19.47 -2.01
CA GLN A 594 11.96 -20.85 -1.96
C GLN A 594 12.85 -21.22 -3.17
N ARG A 595 12.57 -20.69 -4.37
CA ARG A 595 13.38 -20.92 -5.58
C ARG A 595 14.65 -20.07 -5.60
N ASP A 596 14.56 -18.83 -5.13
CA ASP A 596 15.70 -17.92 -5.03
C ASP A 596 16.61 -18.24 -3.82
N GLY A 597 16.13 -19.06 -2.88
CA GLY A 597 16.88 -19.48 -1.68
C GLY A 597 16.95 -18.41 -0.58
N VAL A 598 16.04 -17.43 -0.61
CA VAL A 598 15.99 -16.31 0.34
C VAL A 598 15.06 -16.55 1.54
N ASP A 599 14.30 -17.66 1.53
CA ASP A 599 13.43 -18.08 2.63
C ASP A 599 14.21 -18.71 3.79
N ARG A 600 13.70 -18.55 5.02
CA ARG A 600 14.22 -19.21 6.23
C ARG A 600 13.22 -20.15 6.89
N GLU A 601 11.94 -20.15 6.49
CA GLU A 601 10.96 -21.12 7.00
C GLU A 601 11.03 -22.45 6.24
N LEU A 602 11.99 -23.28 6.63
CA LEU A 602 12.28 -24.55 5.96
C LEU A 602 11.12 -25.56 6.08
N ALA A 603 10.26 -25.46 7.09
CA ALA A 603 9.20 -26.44 7.34
C ALA A 603 8.14 -26.47 6.22
N ILE A 604 7.87 -25.33 5.59
CA ILE A 604 6.81 -25.21 4.57
C ILE A 604 7.29 -25.52 3.13
N ARG A 605 8.58 -25.81 2.93
CA ARG A 605 9.15 -26.09 1.59
C ARG A 605 8.51 -27.30 0.90
N ASN A 606 8.18 -28.34 1.66
CA ASN A 606 7.70 -29.62 1.13
C ASN A 606 6.16 -29.75 1.08
N LEU A 607 5.41 -28.73 1.50
CA LEU A 607 3.95 -28.72 1.33
C LEU A 607 3.60 -28.69 -0.15
N SER A 608 2.51 -29.34 -0.54
CA SER A 608 1.83 -29.08 -1.82
C SER A 608 1.27 -27.66 -1.86
N ASP A 609 0.79 -27.21 -3.04
CA ASP A 609 0.21 -25.88 -3.17
C ASP A 609 -1.12 -25.73 -2.42
N ASP A 610 -1.93 -26.79 -2.33
CA ASP A 610 -3.18 -26.80 -1.54
C ASP A 610 -2.89 -26.73 -0.04
N GLU A 611 -1.93 -27.52 0.46
CA GLU A 611 -1.47 -27.47 1.85
C GLU A 611 -0.82 -26.13 2.20
N MET A 612 -0.14 -25.49 1.24
CA MET A 612 0.42 -24.14 1.41
C MET A 612 -0.69 -23.09 1.52
N GLU A 613 -1.74 -23.15 0.71
CA GLU A 613 -2.89 -22.24 0.85
C GLU A 613 -3.61 -22.43 2.19
N GLU A 614 -3.80 -23.66 2.64
CA GLU A 614 -4.43 -23.94 3.94
C GLU A 614 -3.55 -23.48 5.12
N TYR A 615 -2.23 -23.65 5.02
CA TYR A 615 -1.26 -23.09 5.98
C TYR A 615 -1.32 -21.55 6.03
N ILE A 616 -1.41 -20.89 4.87
CA ILE A 616 -1.58 -19.43 4.80
C ILE A 616 -2.89 -19.02 5.46
N ARG A 617 -4.02 -19.67 5.14
CA ARG A 617 -5.35 -19.37 5.70
C ARG A 617 -5.36 -19.52 7.22
N HIS A 618 -4.76 -20.58 7.77
CA HIS A 618 -4.54 -20.79 9.22
C HIS A 618 -3.57 -19.78 9.88
N ARG A 619 -3.00 -18.84 9.12
CA ARG A 619 -2.15 -17.74 9.61
C ARG A 619 -2.69 -16.35 9.29
N MET A 620 -3.78 -16.24 8.53
CA MET A 620 -4.48 -14.98 8.31
C MET A 620 -5.33 -14.64 9.55
N TYR A 621 -5.08 -13.49 10.17
CA TYR A 621 -5.94 -12.86 11.17
C TYR A 621 -7.41 -12.81 10.72
N ASP A 622 -8.30 -13.35 11.55
CA ASP A 622 -9.75 -13.30 11.36
C ASP A 622 -10.41 -12.47 12.48
N PRO A 623 -10.92 -11.25 12.19
CA PRO A 623 -11.52 -10.37 13.19
C PRO A 623 -12.84 -10.90 13.79
N PHE A 624 -13.36 -12.03 13.30
CA PHE A 624 -14.53 -12.72 13.84
C PHE A 624 -14.18 -13.74 14.93
N THR A 625 -12.95 -14.29 14.96
CA THR A 625 -12.55 -15.33 15.94
C THR A 625 -11.79 -14.82 17.15
N GLU A 626 -11.25 -13.60 17.13
CA GLU A 626 -10.43 -12.99 18.22
C GLU A 626 -11.11 -12.94 19.61
N GLN A 627 -12.43 -13.12 19.69
CA GLN A 627 -13.15 -13.23 20.97
C GLN A 627 -13.16 -14.65 21.52
N ASP A 628 -12.96 -15.67 20.69
CA ASP A 628 -12.88 -17.05 21.13
C ASP A 628 -11.56 -17.35 21.85
N ASP A 629 -10.45 -16.69 21.49
CA ASP A 629 -9.21 -16.67 22.29
C ASP A 629 -9.48 -16.20 23.73
N VAL A 630 -10.25 -15.12 23.91
CA VAL A 630 -10.65 -14.61 25.24
C VAL A 630 -11.61 -15.58 25.94
N ASN A 631 -12.55 -16.19 25.20
CA ASN A 631 -13.42 -17.22 25.76
C ASN A 631 -12.64 -18.49 26.14
N GLU A 632 -11.55 -18.82 25.45
CA GLU A 632 -10.68 -19.97 25.69
C GLU A 632 -9.79 -19.75 26.92
N GLU A 633 -9.12 -18.60 27.06
CA GLU A 633 -8.42 -18.24 28.31
C GLU A 633 -9.37 -18.34 29.53
N VAL A 634 -10.63 -17.89 29.38
CA VAL A 634 -11.66 -18.02 30.42
C VAL A 634 -12.03 -19.48 30.72
N ARG A 635 -12.12 -20.34 29.69
CA ARG A 635 -12.35 -21.79 29.85
C ARG A 635 -11.16 -22.46 30.53
N GLU A 636 -9.93 -22.16 30.12
CA GLU A 636 -8.71 -22.71 30.73
C GLU A 636 -8.60 -22.31 32.20
N LEU A 637 -8.83 -21.04 32.54
CA LEU A 637 -8.82 -20.58 33.93
C LEU A 637 -9.91 -21.24 34.76
N ALA A 638 -11.12 -21.43 34.21
CA ALA A 638 -12.17 -22.20 34.89
C ALA A 638 -11.76 -23.67 35.09
N GLN A 639 -11.15 -24.31 34.09
CA GLN A 639 -10.65 -25.68 34.21
C GLN A 639 -9.53 -25.80 35.26
N HIS A 640 -8.62 -24.82 35.37
CA HIS A 640 -7.59 -24.81 36.41
C HIS A 640 -8.17 -24.60 37.82
N VAL A 641 -9.23 -23.79 37.96
CA VAL A 641 -9.89 -23.54 39.25
C VAL A 641 -10.76 -24.72 39.71
N PHE A 642 -11.47 -25.40 38.80
CA PHE A 642 -12.41 -26.47 39.15
C PHE A 642 -11.86 -27.90 38.92
N GLY A 643 -10.85 -28.07 38.07
CA GLY A 643 -10.23 -29.37 37.74
C GLY A 643 -9.45 -30.03 38.88
N GLY A 644 -9.15 -29.29 39.96
CA GLY A 644 -8.58 -29.85 41.18
C GLY A 644 -9.52 -30.80 41.95
N ALA A 645 -10.81 -30.85 41.60
CA ALA A 645 -11.82 -31.67 42.26
C ALA A 645 -12.26 -32.85 41.38
N ALA A 646 -11.44 -33.89 41.30
CA ALA A 646 -11.86 -35.17 40.72
C ALA A 646 -13.00 -35.78 41.57
N PRO A 647 -14.21 -36.03 41.01
CA PRO A 647 -15.30 -36.61 41.78
C PRO A 647 -15.00 -38.07 42.09
N VAL A 648 -14.96 -38.43 43.38
CA VAL A 648 -14.82 -39.82 43.83
C VAL A 648 -16.06 -40.60 43.38
N ALA A 649 -15.87 -41.51 42.43
CA ALA A 649 -16.94 -42.32 41.86
C ALA A 649 -17.44 -43.37 42.86
N ASN A 650 -18.45 -43.03 43.66
CA ASN A 650 -19.22 -44.00 44.43
C ASN A 650 -19.98 -44.92 43.47
N GLY A 651 -19.47 -46.13 43.27
CA GLY A 651 -20.06 -47.10 42.35
C GLY A 651 -21.33 -47.78 42.89
N THR A 652 -22.43 -47.67 42.15
CA THR A 652 -23.55 -48.63 42.19
C THR A 652 -23.81 -49.13 40.77
N SER A 653 -24.14 -50.42 40.64
CA SER A 653 -24.09 -51.13 39.35
C SER A 653 -25.45 -51.64 38.90
N ARG A 654 -25.75 -51.49 37.59
CA ARG A 654 -26.18 -52.53 36.61
C ARG A 654 -27.05 -51.97 35.47
N SER A 655 -26.95 -52.61 34.30
CA SER A 655 -27.90 -52.65 33.15
C SER A 655 -28.43 -51.32 32.56
N GLY A 656 -28.33 -51.01 31.26
CA GLY A 656 -27.62 -51.65 30.14
C GLY A 656 -28.52 -52.21 29.02
N MET A 657 -28.64 -51.47 27.91
CA MET A 657 -28.87 -51.93 26.51
C MET A 657 -28.75 -50.71 25.54
N PRO A 658 -28.60 -50.90 24.20
CA PRO A 658 -27.97 -49.88 23.34
C PRO A 658 -28.82 -49.32 22.17
N HIS A 659 -28.18 -48.42 21.41
CA HIS A 659 -28.47 -47.90 20.06
C HIS A 659 -29.37 -46.66 19.90
N GLY A 660 -28.92 -45.79 18.99
CA GLY A 660 -29.57 -44.58 18.50
C GLY A 660 -28.57 -43.74 17.71
N LYS A 661 -28.52 -43.90 16.38
CA LYS A 661 -27.79 -42.98 15.49
C LYS A 661 -28.72 -41.83 15.08
N LEU A 662 -28.18 -40.62 15.04
CA LEU A 662 -28.35 -39.68 13.92
C LEU A 662 -27.14 -38.74 13.91
#